data_AF-A0A348ALD4-F1
#
_entry.id   AF-A0A348ALD4-F1
#
_cell.length_a   1.000
_cell.length_b   1.000
_cell.length_c   1.000
_cell.angle_alpha   90.00
_cell.angle_beta   90.00
_cell.angle_gamma   90.00
#
_symmetry.space_group_name_H-M   'P 1'
#
loop_
_entity.id
_entity.type
_entity.pdbx_description
1 polymer ?
#
loop_
_entity_poly.entity_id
_entity_poly.type
_entity_poly.pdbx_seq_one_letter_code
_entity_poly.pdbx_strand_id
1 'polypeptide(L)'
;MTSVHSLRVGIPVIGGKGWIGGVSHLEHHVKAVASLPAQERPQLFLIVSGETREGFRLYLPFAEKFDGIICFGTGFSGLADQTGLPVIDVHTWDDLFCKIDFYFPVNFNVIPDRPAASWVHDFQHKYRPDFFSPQDLAIRDELCSRVAAQSRLVYCSSRAVEQDFRKFYPESQAVTRVLPFHILPEDDWYRGDPAAIQEKYGLPDRFILCSNQFWLHKNHRRLFDAIAALRQTGLDVHLACTGMTDDFRRPQYMEELQKHISESGVSDLIHILGLVPRQDQIQLVRRSLFVVQPSLFEGLSLIVQECRSLGKTILLSDLPVHLEHEYGVYFQRENTADLASKISALLPVCLPGPDFKRETEARMQADCLAKIFARSFSDLVVESQAIFSKKQTAAAPANSGNGQEAAIIVATSLVPGGEFCNQYRAVASWLKLGCKIISVNAQEDIPLLKNKFPDIIFIEAKDNVSKYGRPYVFIHEVLAALRRQPAGICGIIPPDVCLFDEHLPGVIAREAANSLVYIGRTDIEPVEAQPAWNIPGAGCLFFPQEIIDKYPHPQEDFCLNLPWYDYWLLLAARENHITIKRFPIPLAYHILHQPRYPQELDVILAHSLEKYAPAPLELTDDTVGKYHQTLSHLLAKHFGVIPYTVG
;
A
#
# COMPACT_ATOMS: atom_id res chain seq x y z
N MET A 1 -23.37 -8.10 11.67
CA MET A 1 -21.96 -8.28 11.26
C MET A 1 -21.16 -8.63 12.49
N THR A 2 -20.30 -9.64 12.45
CA THR A 2 -19.42 -9.95 13.58
C THR A 2 -18.47 -8.78 13.79
N SER A 3 -18.45 -8.20 14.99
CA SER A 3 -17.57 -7.07 15.27
C SER A 3 -16.13 -7.54 15.42
N VAL A 4 -15.18 -6.87 14.76
CA VAL A 4 -13.79 -7.36 14.69
C VAL A 4 -13.12 -7.50 16.05
N HIS A 5 -13.44 -6.62 17.01
CA HIS A 5 -12.91 -6.68 18.39
C HIS A 5 -13.35 -7.90 19.20
N SER A 6 -14.39 -8.61 18.74
CA SER A 6 -14.81 -9.87 19.36
C SER A 6 -14.07 -11.09 18.80
N LEU A 7 -13.33 -10.92 17.70
CA LEU A 7 -12.58 -11.99 17.06
C LEU A 7 -11.19 -12.12 17.68
N ARG A 8 -10.76 -13.36 17.87
CA ARG A 8 -9.50 -13.74 18.49
C ARG A 8 -8.60 -14.38 17.45
N VAL A 9 -7.42 -13.81 17.24
CA VAL A 9 -6.44 -14.29 16.26
C VAL A 9 -5.28 -14.95 16.99
N GLY A 10 -5.02 -16.20 16.65
CA GLY A 10 -3.84 -16.93 17.08
C GLY A 10 -2.67 -16.65 16.15
N ILE A 11 -1.59 -16.10 16.70
CA ILE A 11 -0.35 -15.78 15.99
C ILE A 11 0.76 -16.69 16.50
N PRO A 12 1.27 -17.65 15.71
CA PRO A 12 2.36 -18.51 16.16
C PRO A 12 3.70 -17.79 16.19
N VAL A 13 4.57 -18.26 17.07
CA VAL A 13 6.01 -17.96 16.98
C VAL A 13 6.56 -18.53 15.66
N ILE A 14 7.01 -17.65 14.78
CA ILE A 14 7.74 -17.99 13.55
C ILE A 14 9.14 -17.38 13.53
N GLY A 15 10.04 -17.95 12.73
CA GLY A 15 11.44 -17.52 12.67
C GLY A 15 12.24 -18.01 13.88
N GLY A 16 13.44 -17.45 14.04
CA GLY A 16 14.38 -17.85 15.09
C GLY A 16 15.77 -17.31 14.84
N LYS A 17 16.78 -17.80 15.57
CA LYS A 17 18.19 -17.36 15.41
C LYS A 17 18.71 -17.49 13.98
N GLY A 18 18.25 -18.50 13.23
CA GLY A 18 18.61 -18.70 11.81
C GLY A 18 17.80 -17.85 10.82
N TRP A 19 16.65 -17.31 11.23
CA TRP A 19 15.80 -16.48 10.37
C TRP A 19 15.10 -15.38 11.19
N ILE A 20 15.84 -14.30 11.46
CA ILE A 20 15.36 -13.14 12.21
C ILE A 20 14.29 -12.36 11.44
N GLY A 21 14.34 -12.37 10.10
CA GLY A 21 13.38 -11.65 9.26
C GLY A 21 11.92 -12.06 9.51
N GLY A 22 11.65 -13.33 9.82
CA GLY A 22 10.32 -13.81 10.20
C GLY A 22 9.82 -13.24 11.53
N VAL A 23 10.73 -13.05 12.50
CA VAL A 23 10.41 -12.43 13.79
C VAL A 23 10.09 -10.95 13.60
N SER A 24 10.94 -10.22 12.88
CA SER A 24 10.73 -8.80 12.60
C SER A 24 9.46 -8.54 11.79
N HIS A 25 9.08 -9.47 10.90
CA HIS A 25 7.80 -9.41 10.19
C HIS A 25 6.62 -9.46 11.15
N LEU A 26 6.56 -10.44 12.06
CA LEU A 26 5.46 -10.53 13.03
C LEU A 26 5.50 -9.42 14.07
N GLU A 27 6.68 -8.96 14.50
CA GLU A 27 6.82 -7.84 15.40
C GLU A 27 6.11 -6.59 14.86
N HIS A 28 6.47 -6.17 13.64
CA HIS A 28 5.87 -4.99 13.03
C HIS A 28 4.39 -5.22 12.67
N HIS A 29 4.00 -6.45 12.30
CA HIS A 29 2.60 -6.80 12.10
C HIS A 29 1.78 -6.54 13.37
N VAL A 30 2.21 -7.12 14.49
CA VAL A 30 1.51 -7.05 15.77
C VAL A 30 1.51 -5.61 16.29
N LYS A 31 2.64 -4.89 16.20
CA LYS A 31 2.73 -3.47 16.55
C LYS A 31 1.76 -2.61 15.74
N ALA A 32 1.64 -2.85 14.43
CA ALA A 32 0.70 -2.12 13.59
C ALA A 32 -0.76 -2.38 14.01
N VAL A 33 -1.15 -3.64 14.21
CA VAL A 33 -2.52 -4.00 14.63
C VAL A 33 -2.83 -3.46 16.03
N ALA A 34 -1.89 -3.57 16.98
CA ALA A 34 -2.03 -3.04 18.33
C ALA A 34 -2.08 -1.50 18.39
N SER A 35 -1.68 -0.79 17.33
CA SER A 35 -1.79 0.67 17.24
C SER A 35 -3.21 1.18 16.99
N LEU A 36 -4.12 0.31 16.53
CA LEU A 36 -5.52 0.65 16.37
C LEU A 36 -6.26 0.65 17.72
N PRO A 37 -7.33 1.46 17.86
CA PRO A 37 -8.22 1.37 19.02
C PRO A 37 -8.74 -0.06 19.20
N ALA A 38 -8.91 -0.49 20.45
CA ALA A 38 -9.33 -1.86 20.78
C ALA A 38 -10.65 -2.30 20.11
N GLN A 39 -11.52 -1.35 19.76
CA GLN A 39 -12.79 -1.62 19.07
C GLN A 39 -12.63 -1.85 17.55
N GLU A 40 -11.52 -1.40 16.95
CA GLU A 40 -11.21 -1.48 15.52
C GLU A 40 -10.29 -2.66 15.15
N ARG A 41 -9.75 -3.39 16.13
CA ARG A 41 -8.79 -4.49 15.92
C ARG A 41 -9.28 -5.79 16.55
N PRO A 42 -8.86 -6.96 16.04
CA PRO A 42 -9.07 -8.22 16.74
C PRO A 42 -8.20 -8.32 18.00
N GLN A 43 -8.54 -9.26 18.87
CA GLN A 43 -7.67 -9.69 19.97
C GLN A 43 -6.57 -10.58 19.42
N LEU A 44 -5.32 -10.37 19.84
CA LEU A 44 -4.16 -11.11 19.38
C LEU A 44 -3.62 -12.01 20.48
N PHE A 45 -3.52 -13.31 20.19
CA PHE A 45 -2.97 -14.31 21.09
C PHE A 45 -1.70 -14.91 20.52
N LEU A 46 -0.59 -14.80 21.25
CA LEU A 46 0.66 -15.43 20.86
C LEU A 46 0.60 -16.93 21.16
N ILE A 47 0.81 -17.76 20.14
CA ILE A 47 0.81 -19.22 20.27
C ILE A 47 2.25 -19.72 20.43
N VAL A 48 2.51 -20.37 21.56
CA VAL A 48 3.80 -20.98 21.90
C VAL A 48 3.62 -22.48 22.00
N SER A 49 4.45 -23.25 21.31
CA SER A 49 4.47 -24.72 21.39
C SER A 49 5.84 -25.20 21.88
N GLY A 50 5.94 -26.51 22.18
CA GLY A 50 7.20 -27.09 22.65
C GLY A 50 8.34 -26.86 21.65
N GLU A 51 8.01 -26.93 20.36
CA GLU A 51 8.94 -26.72 19.24
C GLU A 51 9.37 -25.26 19.08
N THR A 52 8.50 -24.30 19.40
CA THR A 52 8.77 -22.86 19.19
C THR A 52 9.28 -22.15 20.44
N ARG A 53 9.45 -22.87 21.56
CA ARG A 53 9.87 -22.31 22.85
C ARG A 53 11.19 -21.55 22.80
N GLU A 54 12.16 -21.99 22.00
CA GLU A 54 13.42 -21.25 21.85
C GLU A 54 13.21 -19.92 21.12
N GLY A 55 12.43 -19.95 20.03
CA GLY A 55 12.10 -18.77 19.22
C GLY A 55 11.26 -17.74 19.99
N PHE A 56 10.41 -18.19 20.92
CA PHE A 56 9.57 -17.32 21.76
C PHE A 56 10.37 -16.23 22.50
N ARG A 57 11.63 -16.49 22.87
CA ARG A 57 12.48 -15.49 23.56
C ARG A 57 12.67 -14.22 22.73
N LEU A 58 12.58 -14.32 21.41
CA LEU A 58 12.69 -13.18 20.50
C LEU A 58 11.39 -12.36 20.41
N TYR A 59 10.27 -12.88 20.94
CA TYR A 59 8.97 -12.20 21.01
C TYR A 59 8.77 -11.44 22.32
N LEU A 60 9.54 -11.77 23.37
CA LEU A 60 9.48 -11.08 24.67
C LEU A 60 9.55 -9.55 24.58
N PRO A 61 10.41 -8.92 23.73
CA PRO A 61 10.49 -7.46 23.64
C PRO A 61 9.21 -6.76 23.20
N PHE A 62 8.28 -7.48 22.56
CA PHE A 62 7.00 -6.93 22.11
C PHE A 62 5.80 -7.79 22.55
N ALA A 63 5.99 -8.68 23.52
CA ALA A 63 4.94 -9.56 24.03
C ALA A 63 3.75 -8.75 24.58
N GLU A 64 4.01 -7.61 25.22
CA GLU A 64 2.99 -6.66 25.73
C GLU A 64 2.00 -6.16 24.68
N LYS A 65 2.26 -6.36 23.38
CA LYS A 65 1.33 -6.00 22.29
C LYS A 65 0.28 -7.07 22.02
N PHE A 66 0.39 -8.24 22.64
CA PHE A 66 -0.61 -9.31 22.58
C PHE A 66 -1.61 -9.17 23.75
N ASP A 67 -2.84 -9.63 23.53
CA ASP A 67 -3.88 -9.65 24.55
C ASP A 67 -3.79 -10.91 25.44
N GLY A 68 -3.02 -11.93 25.03
CA GLY A 68 -2.73 -13.13 25.81
C GLY A 68 -1.78 -14.10 25.14
N ILE A 69 -1.43 -15.18 25.84
CA ILE A 69 -0.58 -16.26 25.34
C ILE A 69 -1.35 -17.57 25.39
N ILE A 70 -1.32 -18.33 24.30
CA ILE A 70 -1.86 -19.69 24.24
C ILE A 70 -0.70 -20.68 24.14
N CYS A 71 -0.60 -21.55 25.14
CA CYS A 71 0.42 -22.58 25.21
C CYS A 71 -0.13 -23.89 24.64
N PHE A 72 0.44 -24.34 23.52
CA PHE A 72 0.05 -25.58 22.86
C PHE A 72 0.97 -26.73 23.33
N GLY A 73 0.46 -27.56 24.24
CA GLY A 73 1.20 -28.67 24.86
C GLY A 73 1.40 -28.51 26.36
N THR A 74 2.46 -29.11 26.91
CA THR A 74 2.78 -29.07 28.35
C THR A 74 4.15 -28.41 28.60
N GLY A 75 4.40 -27.95 29.84
CA GLY A 75 5.74 -27.50 30.27
C GLY A 75 6.01 -25.98 30.19
N PHE A 76 4.97 -25.15 30.24
CA PHE A 76 5.05 -23.69 30.11
C PHE A 76 4.83 -22.90 31.43
N SER A 77 5.04 -23.55 32.58
CA SER A 77 4.92 -22.90 33.89
C SER A 77 5.80 -21.65 34.00
N GLY A 78 5.22 -20.54 34.48
CA GLY A 78 5.93 -19.27 34.72
C GLY A 78 5.95 -18.30 33.54
N LEU A 79 5.29 -18.60 32.40
CA LEU A 79 5.16 -17.63 31.30
C LEU A 79 4.31 -16.41 31.67
N ALA A 80 3.28 -16.61 32.49
CA ALA A 80 2.46 -15.52 33.00
C ALA A 80 3.32 -14.52 33.80
N ASP A 81 4.19 -15.02 34.67
CA ASP A 81 5.09 -14.20 35.47
C ASP A 81 6.14 -13.46 34.61
N GLN A 82 6.61 -14.09 33.53
CA GLN A 82 7.61 -13.50 32.63
C GLN A 82 7.05 -12.38 31.75
N THR A 83 5.76 -12.45 31.41
CA THR A 83 5.15 -11.56 30.40
C THR A 83 4.08 -10.62 30.97
N GLY A 84 3.52 -10.94 32.14
CA GLY A 84 2.38 -10.24 32.72
C GLY A 84 1.05 -10.50 31.98
N LEU A 85 1.03 -11.41 31.02
CA LEU A 85 -0.13 -11.69 30.17
C LEU A 85 -0.93 -12.90 30.65
N PRO A 86 -2.25 -12.95 30.36
CA PRO A 86 -3.05 -14.14 30.62
C PRO A 86 -2.53 -15.30 29.77
N VAL A 87 -2.32 -16.44 30.40
CA VAL A 87 -1.86 -17.68 29.75
C VAL A 87 -2.98 -18.71 29.73
N ILE A 88 -3.21 -19.31 28.56
CA ILE A 88 -4.21 -20.35 28.34
C ILE A 88 -3.50 -21.60 27.83
N ASP A 89 -3.66 -22.72 28.52
CA ASP A 89 -3.14 -24.00 28.07
C ASP A 89 -4.15 -24.72 27.17
N VAL A 90 -3.67 -25.26 26.04
CA VAL A 90 -4.43 -26.10 25.12
C VAL A 90 -3.59 -27.31 24.72
N HIS A 91 -4.23 -28.45 24.49
CA HIS A 91 -3.52 -29.70 24.18
C HIS A 91 -3.88 -30.28 22.81
N THR A 92 -4.97 -29.80 22.21
CA THR A 92 -5.43 -30.23 20.89
C THR A 92 -5.72 -29.04 19.99
N TRP A 93 -5.77 -29.27 18.68
CA TRP A 93 -6.22 -28.27 17.72
C TRP A 93 -7.67 -27.86 17.96
N ASP A 94 -8.53 -28.78 18.42
CA ASP A 94 -9.90 -28.46 18.81
C ASP A 94 -9.94 -27.46 19.96
N ASP A 95 -9.16 -27.70 21.01
CA ASP A 95 -9.07 -26.76 22.13
C ASP A 95 -8.59 -25.39 21.67
N LEU A 96 -7.56 -25.35 20.82
CA LEU A 96 -7.01 -24.11 20.29
C LEU A 96 -8.07 -23.29 19.55
N PHE A 97 -8.78 -23.90 18.60
CA PHE A 97 -9.83 -23.24 17.82
C PHE A 97 -11.14 -23.00 18.60
N CYS A 98 -11.24 -23.47 19.85
CA CYS A 98 -12.26 -22.96 20.79
C CYS A 98 -11.83 -21.63 21.43
N LYS A 99 -10.52 -21.34 21.45
CA LYS A 99 -9.92 -20.13 22.03
C LYS A 99 -9.61 -19.05 20.99
N ILE A 100 -9.46 -19.41 19.73
CA ILE A 100 -9.24 -18.48 18.62
C ILE A 100 -10.27 -18.69 17.51
N ASP A 101 -10.55 -17.62 16.76
CA ASP A 101 -11.45 -17.63 15.62
C ASP A 101 -10.70 -17.65 14.29
N PHE A 102 -9.40 -17.31 14.29
CA PHE A 102 -8.53 -17.35 13.12
C PHE A 102 -7.07 -17.63 13.49
N TYR A 103 -6.37 -18.46 12.71
CA TYR A 103 -4.94 -18.72 12.88
C TYR A 103 -4.12 -18.07 11.77
N PHE A 104 -3.18 -17.18 12.12
CA PHE A 104 -2.42 -16.40 11.15
C PHE A 104 -0.98 -16.12 11.61
N PRO A 105 0.05 -16.34 10.77
CA PRO A 105 0.03 -17.09 9.51
C PRO A 105 0.30 -18.59 9.74
N VAL A 106 -0.08 -19.45 8.79
CA VAL A 106 0.40 -20.84 8.71
C VAL A 106 1.60 -20.91 7.77
N ASN A 107 2.80 -21.02 8.33
CA ASN A 107 4.04 -20.92 7.57
C ASN A 107 4.31 -22.15 6.67
N PHE A 108 4.32 -21.98 5.33
CA PHE A 108 4.54 -23.04 4.33
C PHE A 108 3.73 -24.32 4.56
N ASN A 109 2.57 -24.21 5.18
CA ASN A 109 1.76 -25.36 5.56
C ASN A 109 0.28 -25.00 5.56
N VAL A 110 -0.56 -25.97 5.86
CA VAL A 110 -2.02 -25.84 5.92
C VAL A 110 -2.54 -26.37 7.24
N ILE A 111 -3.62 -25.77 7.73
CA ILE A 111 -4.46 -26.35 8.78
C ILE A 111 -5.79 -26.65 8.12
N PRO A 112 -6.00 -27.89 7.64
CA PRO A 112 -7.21 -28.23 6.90
C PRO A 112 -8.46 -27.97 7.74
N ASP A 113 -9.52 -27.49 7.09
CA ASP A 113 -10.85 -27.34 7.66
C ASP A 113 -10.99 -26.40 8.86
N ARG A 114 -9.96 -25.58 9.13
CA ARG A 114 -9.98 -24.56 10.18
C ARG A 114 -9.76 -23.16 9.60
N PRO A 115 -10.35 -22.11 10.20
CA PRO A 115 -10.10 -20.74 9.78
C PRO A 115 -8.63 -20.35 9.95
N ALA A 116 -7.86 -20.45 8.88
CA ALA A 116 -6.43 -20.17 8.89
C ALA A 116 -5.97 -19.68 7.52
N ALA A 117 -4.94 -18.83 7.48
CA ALA A 117 -4.31 -18.41 6.24
C ALA A 117 -2.90 -18.97 6.11
N SER A 118 -2.66 -19.73 5.05
CA SER A 118 -1.33 -20.20 4.68
C SER A 118 -0.48 -19.06 4.13
N TRP A 119 0.80 -19.03 4.46
CA TRP A 119 1.75 -18.07 3.94
C TRP A 119 2.87 -18.78 3.17
N VAL A 120 2.99 -18.43 1.90
CA VAL A 120 4.15 -18.75 1.06
C VAL A 120 4.98 -17.48 0.94
N HIS A 121 6.22 -17.50 1.42
CA HIS A 121 7.05 -16.29 1.45
C HIS A 121 7.43 -15.82 0.05
N ASP A 122 7.81 -16.77 -0.81
CA ASP A 122 8.33 -16.52 -2.15
C ASP A 122 8.37 -17.80 -3.00
N PHE A 123 8.59 -17.62 -4.31
CA PHE A 123 8.83 -18.70 -5.27
C PHE A 123 10.25 -18.71 -5.82
N GLN A 124 11.23 -18.34 -4.99
CA GLN A 124 12.64 -18.21 -5.40
C GLN A 124 13.17 -19.48 -6.10
N HIS A 125 12.87 -20.65 -5.54
CA HIS A 125 13.22 -21.96 -6.06
C HIS A 125 12.71 -22.26 -7.48
N LYS A 126 11.62 -21.63 -7.93
CA LYS A 126 11.09 -21.79 -9.30
C LYS A 126 11.87 -20.96 -10.34
N TYR A 127 12.45 -19.83 -9.92
CA TYR A 127 13.18 -18.93 -10.81
C TYR A 127 14.70 -19.12 -10.75
N ARG A 128 15.22 -19.50 -9.58
CA ARG A 128 16.65 -19.68 -9.31
C ARG A 128 16.91 -21.07 -8.71
N PRO A 129 16.63 -22.15 -9.47
CA PRO A 129 16.91 -23.49 -8.99
C PRO A 129 18.40 -23.72 -8.72
N ASP A 130 19.27 -22.93 -9.36
CA ASP A 130 20.72 -22.89 -9.15
C ASP A 130 21.15 -22.47 -7.73
N PHE A 131 20.24 -21.92 -6.92
CA PHE A 131 20.52 -21.49 -5.54
C PHE A 131 20.21 -22.55 -4.47
N PHE A 132 19.70 -23.71 -4.87
CA PHE A 132 19.19 -24.71 -3.95
C PHE A 132 19.72 -26.10 -4.29
N SER A 133 19.84 -26.96 -3.27
CA SER A 133 20.08 -28.38 -3.50
C SER A 133 18.84 -29.04 -4.13
N PRO A 134 18.98 -30.16 -4.86
CA PRO A 134 17.83 -30.92 -5.35
C PRO A 134 16.82 -31.30 -4.25
N GLN A 135 17.32 -31.57 -3.03
CA GLN A 135 16.50 -31.87 -1.86
C GLN A 135 15.69 -30.65 -1.42
N ASP A 136 16.31 -29.47 -1.34
CA ASP A 136 15.61 -28.23 -0.98
C ASP A 136 14.55 -27.85 -2.01
N LEU A 137 14.85 -28.05 -3.31
CA LEU A 137 13.88 -27.85 -4.39
C LEU A 137 12.65 -28.74 -4.21
N ALA A 138 12.87 -30.04 -3.97
CA ALA A 138 11.78 -30.99 -3.77
C ALA A 138 10.93 -30.65 -2.54
N ILE A 139 11.56 -30.31 -1.40
CA ILE A 139 10.84 -29.93 -0.17
C ILE A 139 10.00 -28.68 -0.41
N ARG A 140 10.57 -27.63 -1.03
CA ARG A 140 9.85 -26.39 -1.28
C ARG A 140 8.70 -26.58 -2.27
N ASP A 141 8.91 -27.37 -3.31
CA ASP A 141 7.87 -27.74 -4.28
C ASP A 141 6.74 -28.50 -3.59
N GLU A 142 7.04 -29.46 -2.71
CA GLU A 142 6.05 -30.20 -1.95
C GLU A 142 5.24 -29.27 -1.04
N LEU A 143 5.90 -28.42 -0.25
CA LEU A 143 5.24 -27.48 0.67
C LEU A 143 4.33 -26.51 -0.08
N CYS A 144 4.80 -25.90 -1.17
CA CYS A 144 4.01 -24.99 -1.98
C CYS A 144 2.83 -25.71 -2.66
N SER A 145 3.04 -26.93 -3.16
CA SER A 145 1.97 -27.74 -3.78
C SER A 145 0.91 -28.15 -2.77
N ARG A 146 1.32 -28.47 -1.53
CA ARG A 146 0.39 -28.78 -0.43
C ARG A 146 -0.47 -27.56 -0.08
N VAL A 147 0.14 -26.38 0.04
CA VAL A 147 -0.60 -25.12 0.25
C VAL A 147 -1.57 -24.87 -0.89
N ALA A 148 -1.12 -25.00 -2.13
CA ALA A 148 -1.98 -24.80 -3.30
C ALA A 148 -3.17 -25.77 -3.37
N ALA A 149 -2.96 -27.03 -3.00
CA ALA A 149 -3.99 -28.07 -3.10
C ALA A 149 -5.00 -28.03 -1.94
N GLN A 150 -4.57 -27.63 -0.74
CA GLN A 150 -5.36 -27.83 0.49
C GLN A 150 -5.75 -26.54 1.20
N SER A 151 -5.07 -25.43 0.94
CA SER A 151 -5.39 -24.17 1.61
C SER A 151 -6.66 -23.56 1.06
N ARG A 152 -7.48 -23.02 1.96
CA ARG A 152 -8.71 -22.29 1.61
C ARG A 152 -8.44 -20.78 1.46
N LEU A 153 -7.45 -20.28 2.20
CA LEU A 153 -7.04 -18.89 2.23
C LEU A 153 -5.51 -18.81 2.25
N VAL A 154 -4.93 -18.10 1.30
CA VAL A 154 -3.49 -17.85 1.19
C VAL A 154 -3.23 -16.36 1.34
N TYR A 155 -2.39 -16.02 2.31
CA TYR A 155 -1.85 -14.68 2.49
C TYR A 155 -0.57 -14.52 1.68
N CYS A 156 -0.50 -13.45 0.89
CA CYS A 156 0.67 -13.05 0.12
C CYS A 156 1.19 -11.70 0.64
N SER A 157 2.51 -11.57 0.82
CA SER A 157 3.15 -10.33 1.28
C SER A 157 3.22 -9.24 0.20
N SER A 158 3.02 -9.62 -1.07
CA SER A 158 3.06 -8.72 -2.24
C SER A 158 2.21 -9.28 -3.38
N ARG A 159 1.87 -8.43 -4.35
CA ARG A 159 1.16 -8.86 -5.56
C ARG A 159 2.05 -9.74 -6.44
N ALA A 160 3.35 -9.54 -6.44
CA ALA A 160 4.32 -10.38 -7.14
C ALA A 160 4.27 -11.82 -6.64
N VAL A 161 4.23 -12.02 -5.31
CA VAL A 161 4.08 -13.36 -4.72
C VAL A 161 2.71 -13.96 -5.04
N GLU A 162 1.63 -13.18 -5.04
CA GLU A 162 0.31 -13.65 -5.46
C GLU A 162 0.30 -14.08 -6.93
N GLN A 163 0.88 -13.28 -7.82
CA GLN A 163 1.00 -13.58 -9.25
C GLN A 163 1.80 -14.85 -9.48
N ASP A 164 2.92 -15.03 -8.77
CA ASP A 164 3.70 -16.26 -8.82
C ASP A 164 2.89 -17.47 -8.31
N PHE A 165 2.15 -17.33 -7.21
CA PHE A 165 1.27 -18.39 -6.70
C PHE A 165 0.24 -18.80 -7.77
N ARG A 166 -0.43 -17.85 -8.39
CA ARG A 166 -1.41 -18.10 -9.47
C ARG A 166 -0.77 -18.66 -10.74
N LYS A 167 0.45 -18.26 -11.06
CA LYS A 167 1.21 -18.74 -12.22
C LYS A 167 1.64 -20.19 -12.06
N PHE A 168 2.20 -20.55 -10.90
CA PHE A 168 2.73 -21.90 -10.66
C PHE A 168 1.66 -22.88 -10.21
N TYR A 169 0.54 -22.39 -9.66
CA TYR A 169 -0.57 -23.21 -9.18
C TYR A 169 -1.93 -22.69 -9.68
N PRO A 170 -2.16 -22.65 -11.00
CA PRO A 170 -3.39 -22.10 -11.58
C PRO A 170 -4.65 -22.86 -11.17
N GLU A 171 -4.52 -24.16 -10.88
CA GLU A 171 -5.64 -25.02 -10.45
C GLU A 171 -6.04 -24.83 -8.98
N SER A 172 -5.26 -24.06 -8.20
CA SER A 172 -5.56 -23.81 -6.80
C SER A 172 -6.87 -23.05 -6.64
N GLN A 173 -7.78 -23.61 -5.82
CA GLN A 173 -9.04 -22.99 -5.46
C GLN A 173 -8.92 -22.06 -4.24
N ALA A 174 -7.70 -21.85 -3.73
CA ALA A 174 -7.47 -20.98 -2.58
C ALA A 174 -7.87 -19.54 -2.92
N VAL A 175 -8.55 -18.89 -1.97
CA VAL A 175 -8.71 -17.44 -1.99
C VAL A 175 -7.34 -16.84 -1.66
N THR A 176 -6.82 -15.94 -2.50
CA THR A 176 -5.55 -15.24 -2.24
C THR A 176 -5.85 -13.83 -1.75
N ARG A 177 -5.09 -13.37 -0.75
CA ARG A 177 -5.18 -12.01 -0.21
C ARG A 177 -3.80 -11.43 -0.03
N VAL A 178 -3.57 -10.28 -0.65
CA VAL A 178 -2.33 -9.51 -0.48
C VAL A 178 -2.49 -8.56 0.69
N LEU A 179 -1.59 -8.62 1.67
CA LEU A 179 -1.46 -7.55 2.68
C LEU A 179 -0.14 -6.83 2.47
N PRO A 180 -0.16 -5.62 1.85
CA PRO A 180 1.05 -4.82 1.64
C PRO A 180 1.65 -4.44 2.98
N PHE A 181 2.82 -5.00 3.27
CA PHE A 181 3.43 -4.85 4.58
C PHE A 181 3.99 -3.45 4.81
N HIS A 182 3.58 -2.82 5.90
CA HIS A 182 4.09 -1.53 6.36
C HIS A 182 4.51 -1.63 7.82
N ILE A 183 5.58 -0.94 8.17
CA ILE A 183 6.11 -0.96 9.53
C ILE A 183 5.67 0.28 10.28
N LEU A 184 5.44 0.12 11.59
CA LEU A 184 5.32 1.22 12.52
C LEU A 184 6.71 1.44 13.16
N PRO A 185 7.41 2.54 12.85
CA PRO A 185 8.72 2.83 13.43
C PRO A 185 8.58 3.17 14.91
N GLU A 186 9.60 2.81 15.71
CA GLU A 186 9.63 3.13 17.14
C GLU A 186 10.25 4.50 17.38
N ASP A 187 9.78 5.19 18.43
CA ASP A 187 10.30 6.51 18.81
C ASP A 187 11.82 6.52 18.99
N ASP A 188 12.38 5.43 19.53
CA ASP A 188 13.81 5.33 19.80
C ASP A 188 14.68 5.27 18.53
N TRP A 189 14.11 4.91 17.38
CA TRP A 189 14.81 4.95 16.09
C TRP A 189 15.31 6.37 15.78
N TYR A 190 14.55 7.38 16.20
CA TYR A 190 14.78 8.79 15.92
C TYR A 190 15.67 9.48 16.97
N ARG A 191 15.85 8.85 18.14
CA ARG A 191 16.56 9.45 19.30
C ARG A 191 18.06 9.13 19.34
N GLY A 192 18.49 8.08 18.64
CA GLY A 192 19.91 7.70 18.61
C GLY A 192 20.80 8.74 17.94
N ASP A 193 22.10 8.66 18.21
CA ASP A 193 23.15 9.47 17.56
C ASP A 193 23.80 8.69 16.41
N PRO A 194 23.46 8.99 15.14
CA PRO A 194 23.99 8.28 13.99
C PRO A 194 25.51 8.47 13.79
N ALA A 195 26.06 9.60 14.24
CA ALA A 195 27.49 9.90 14.10
C ALA A 195 28.32 9.07 15.10
N ALA A 196 27.87 8.99 16.35
CA ALA A 196 28.51 8.15 17.36
C ALA A 196 28.52 6.66 16.96
N ILE A 197 27.43 6.17 16.35
CA ILE A 197 27.39 4.78 15.85
C ILE A 197 28.32 4.58 14.65
N GLN A 198 28.39 5.52 13.71
CA GLN A 198 29.39 5.44 12.63
C GLN A 198 30.83 5.38 13.19
N GLU A 199 31.16 6.23 14.15
CA GLU A 199 32.49 6.25 14.79
C GLU A 199 32.78 4.92 15.51
N LYS A 200 31.80 4.38 16.24
CA LYS A 200 31.88 3.07 16.91
C LYS A 200 32.30 1.95 15.96
N TYR A 201 31.86 2.00 14.71
CA TYR A 201 32.20 1.00 13.68
C TYR A 201 33.40 1.40 12.81
N GLY A 202 34.07 2.52 13.09
CA GLY A 202 35.24 2.98 12.33
C GLY A 202 34.93 3.34 10.87
N LEU A 203 33.68 3.72 10.57
CA LEU A 203 33.26 4.05 9.22
C LEU A 203 33.65 5.49 8.82
N PRO A 204 33.96 5.75 7.54
CA PRO A 204 34.19 7.11 7.06
C PRO A 204 32.90 7.94 7.11
N ASP A 205 33.04 9.27 7.04
CA ASP A 205 31.89 10.20 7.09
C ASP A 205 30.88 9.95 5.95
N ARG A 206 31.38 9.54 4.79
CA ARG A 206 30.59 9.27 3.59
C ARG A 206 30.68 7.79 3.22
N PHE A 207 29.59 7.07 3.45
CA PHE A 207 29.45 5.67 3.05
C PHE A 207 28.02 5.37 2.59
N ILE A 208 27.88 4.38 1.71
CA ILE A 208 26.59 3.76 1.37
C ILE A 208 26.40 2.47 2.18
N LEU A 209 25.17 2.03 2.40
CA LEU A 209 24.87 0.86 3.25
C LEU A 209 24.18 -0.25 2.45
N CYS A 210 24.63 -1.49 2.61
CA CYS A 210 23.90 -2.70 2.22
C CYS A 210 23.57 -3.51 3.48
N SER A 211 22.30 -3.53 3.89
CA SER A 211 21.83 -4.20 5.10
C SER A 211 21.16 -5.53 4.76
N ASN A 212 21.94 -6.57 4.49
CA ASN A 212 21.49 -7.88 4.03
C ASN A 212 22.28 -9.02 4.66
N GLN A 213 21.60 -10.15 4.92
CA GLN A 213 22.32 -11.40 5.10
C GLN A 213 23.12 -11.70 3.82
N PHE A 214 24.33 -12.25 3.95
CA PHE A 214 25.22 -12.57 2.83
C PHE A 214 24.78 -13.82 2.08
N TRP A 215 23.49 -13.89 1.77
CA TRP A 215 22.90 -14.95 0.97
C TRP A 215 23.16 -14.70 -0.51
N LEU A 216 23.28 -15.79 -1.27
CA LEU A 216 23.64 -15.73 -2.69
C LEU A 216 22.72 -14.80 -3.50
N HIS A 217 21.42 -14.83 -3.21
CA HIS A 217 20.42 -14.02 -3.89
C HIS A 217 20.39 -12.56 -3.46
N LYS A 218 21.11 -12.15 -2.41
CA LYS A 218 21.26 -10.73 -2.04
C LYS A 218 22.34 -10.03 -2.87
N ASN A 219 23.04 -10.77 -3.76
CA ASN A 219 23.85 -10.23 -4.85
C ASN A 219 25.03 -9.31 -4.46
N HIS A 220 25.62 -9.54 -3.28
CA HIS A 220 26.75 -8.74 -2.78
C HIS A 220 27.89 -8.62 -3.80
N ARG A 221 28.19 -9.71 -4.53
CA ARG A 221 29.21 -9.73 -5.57
C ARG A 221 29.03 -8.63 -6.62
N ARG A 222 27.81 -8.46 -7.13
CA ARG A 222 27.49 -7.44 -8.15
C ARG A 222 27.68 -6.03 -7.61
N LEU A 223 27.32 -5.81 -6.34
CA LEU A 223 27.56 -4.55 -5.68
C LEU A 223 29.06 -4.27 -5.53
N PHE A 224 29.87 -5.26 -5.16
CA PHE A 224 31.34 -5.11 -5.12
C PHE A 224 31.94 -4.83 -6.49
N ASP A 225 31.44 -5.48 -7.55
CA ASP A 225 31.84 -5.20 -8.93
C ASP A 225 31.54 -3.74 -9.33
N ALA A 226 30.39 -3.21 -8.90
CA ALA A 226 30.03 -1.81 -9.16
C ALA A 226 30.96 -0.84 -8.43
N ILE A 227 31.33 -1.13 -7.18
CA ILE A 227 32.33 -0.33 -6.44
C ILE A 227 33.70 -0.38 -7.13
N ALA A 228 34.14 -1.55 -7.59
CA ALA A 228 35.39 -1.70 -8.34
C ALA A 228 35.37 -0.93 -9.67
N ALA A 229 34.25 -0.95 -10.39
CA ALA A 229 34.08 -0.17 -11.62
C ALA A 229 34.15 1.34 -11.36
N LEU A 230 33.54 1.84 -10.29
CA LEU A 230 33.62 3.26 -9.90
C LEU A 230 35.06 3.66 -9.54
N ARG A 231 35.78 2.81 -8.81
CA ARG A 231 37.20 3.04 -8.50
C ARG A 231 38.05 3.19 -9.76
N GLN A 232 37.81 2.38 -10.79
CA GLN A 232 38.52 2.49 -12.07
C GLN A 232 38.27 3.83 -12.79
N THR A 233 37.16 4.52 -12.47
CA THR A 233 36.89 5.88 -12.96
C THR A 233 37.47 6.99 -12.07
N GLY A 234 38.19 6.62 -11.01
CA GLY A 234 38.75 7.56 -10.03
C GLY A 234 37.79 7.95 -8.91
N LEU A 235 36.66 7.23 -8.75
CA LEU A 235 35.66 7.48 -7.73
C LEU A 235 35.66 6.38 -6.67
N ASP A 236 36.27 6.68 -5.51
CA ASP A 236 36.24 5.79 -4.36
C ASP A 236 34.91 5.94 -3.59
N VAL A 237 34.23 4.81 -3.39
CA VAL A 237 32.93 4.76 -2.69
C VAL A 237 33.00 3.73 -1.57
N HIS A 238 32.92 4.19 -0.33
CA HIS A 238 32.89 3.30 0.82
C HIS A 238 31.52 2.65 0.98
N LEU A 239 31.51 1.33 1.13
CA LEU A 239 30.33 0.50 1.34
C LEU A 239 30.41 -0.18 2.71
N ALA A 240 29.43 0.08 3.56
CA ALA A 240 29.21 -0.69 4.78
C ALA A 240 28.20 -1.82 4.51
N CYS A 241 28.51 -3.04 4.95
CA CYS A 241 27.64 -4.20 4.85
C CYS A 241 27.32 -4.74 6.24
N THR A 242 26.04 -4.93 6.54
CA THR A 242 25.57 -5.56 7.79
C THR A 242 24.71 -6.79 7.48
N GLY A 243 24.79 -7.82 8.32
CA GLY A 243 24.03 -9.06 8.21
C GLY A 243 24.84 -10.31 8.54
N MET A 244 24.15 -11.42 8.74
CA MET A 244 24.80 -12.72 8.94
C MET A 244 25.59 -13.12 7.70
N THR A 245 26.82 -13.60 7.90
CA THR A 245 27.73 -13.98 6.82
C THR A 245 27.59 -15.44 6.37
N ASP A 246 26.80 -16.23 7.08
CA ASP A 246 26.60 -17.66 6.79
C ASP A 246 25.33 -17.88 5.94
N ASP A 247 25.51 -18.57 4.81
CA ASP A 247 24.42 -19.10 3.97
C ASP A 247 24.49 -20.62 4.01
N PHE A 248 23.60 -21.25 4.77
CA PHE A 248 23.57 -22.71 4.93
C PHE A 248 23.40 -23.47 3.60
N ARG A 249 22.85 -22.81 2.57
CA ARG A 249 22.71 -23.38 1.21
C ARG A 249 24.04 -23.37 0.44
N ARG A 250 24.99 -22.53 0.85
CA ARG A 250 26.30 -22.36 0.23
C ARG A 250 27.38 -21.95 1.26
N PRO A 251 27.85 -22.89 2.10
CA PRO A 251 28.72 -22.59 3.26
C PRO A 251 30.02 -21.82 2.96
N GLN A 252 30.60 -21.98 1.76
CA GLN A 252 31.85 -21.31 1.37
C GLN A 252 31.64 -19.92 0.72
N TYR A 253 30.41 -19.44 0.63
CA TYR A 253 30.11 -18.25 -0.17
C TYR A 253 30.78 -16.98 0.36
N MET A 254 30.90 -16.83 1.69
CA MET A 254 31.58 -15.67 2.26
C MET A 254 33.08 -15.64 1.93
N GLU A 255 33.75 -16.79 1.94
CA GLU A 255 35.17 -16.92 1.56
C GLU A 255 35.37 -16.53 0.08
N GLU A 256 34.45 -16.97 -0.80
CA GLU A 256 34.44 -16.56 -2.21
C GLU A 256 34.27 -15.04 -2.36
N LEU A 257 33.39 -14.42 -1.58
CA LEU A 257 33.19 -12.96 -1.60
C LEU A 257 34.43 -12.20 -1.11
N GLN A 258 35.08 -12.66 -0.05
CA GLN A 258 36.32 -12.04 0.46
C GLN A 258 37.47 -12.15 -0.54
N LYS A 259 37.61 -13.30 -1.19
CA LYS A 259 38.57 -13.49 -2.28
C LYS A 259 38.27 -12.53 -3.44
N HIS A 260 37.01 -12.44 -3.85
CA HIS A 260 36.57 -11.54 -4.92
C HIS A 260 36.83 -10.05 -4.59
N ILE A 261 36.58 -9.61 -3.35
CA ILE A 261 36.91 -8.25 -2.88
C ILE A 261 38.42 -7.97 -2.97
N SER A 262 39.25 -8.95 -2.61
CA SER A 262 40.71 -8.85 -2.67
C SER A 262 41.21 -8.75 -4.10
N GLU A 263 40.73 -9.64 -4.98
CA GLU A 263 41.08 -9.69 -6.41
C GLU A 263 40.61 -8.44 -7.17
N SER A 264 39.50 -7.83 -6.73
CA SER A 264 38.94 -6.61 -7.34
C SER A 264 39.63 -5.33 -6.87
N GLY A 265 40.56 -5.41 -5.91
CA GLY A 265 41.32 -4.25 -5.42
C GLY A 265 40.47 -3.20 -4.71
N VAL A 266 39.41 -3.61 -3.99
CA VAL A 266 38.50 -2.70 -3.25
C VAL A 266 38.42 -3.00 -1.76
N SER A 267 39.37 -3.76 -1.21
CA SER A 267 39.34 -4.19 0.21
C SER A 267 39.30 -3.04 1.22
N ASP A 268 39.89 -1.89 0.89
CA ASP A 268 39.89 -0.65 1.67
C ASP A 268 38.55 0.13 1.58
N LEU A 269 37.67 -0.22 0.63
CA LEU A 269 36.38 0.42 0.43
C LEU A 269 35.20 -0.37 1.01
N ILE A 270 35.38 -1.67 1.26
CA ILE A 270 34.31 -2.56 1.72
C ILE A 270 34.44 -2.86 3.22
N HIS A 271 33.46 -2.42 4.00
CA HIS A 271 33.40 -2.58 5.46
C HIS A 271 32.34 -3.62 5.83
N ILE A 272 32.76 -4.84 6.13
CA ILE A 272 31.84 -5.92 6.54
C ILE A 272 31.72 -5.94 8.06
N LEU A 273 30.58 -5.50 8.58
CA LEU A 273 30.33 -5.33 10.02
C LEU A 273 29.70 -6.58 10.66
N GLY A 274 29.23 -7.53 9.84
CA GLY A 274 28.49 -8.70 10.31
C GLY A 274 27.13 -8.34 10.89
N LEU A 275 26.63 -9.18 11.80
CA LEU A 275 25.38 -8.90 12.52
C LEU A 275 25.62 -7.84 13.61
N VAL A 276 24.90 -6.72 13.52
CA VAL A 276 24.97 -5.62 14.50
C VAL A 276 23.66 -5.50 15.28
N PRO A 277 23.66 -4.88 16.48
CA PRO A 277 22.43 -4.61 17.21
C PRO A 277 21.42 -3.82 16.35
N ARG A 278 20.11 -4.10 16.54
CA ARG A 278 19.05 -3.47 15.72
C ARG A 278 19.09 -1.95 15.77
N GLN A 279 19.27 -1.37 16.96
CA GLN A 279 19.37 0.09 17.09
C GLN A 279 20.58 0.65 16.32
N ASP A 280 21.72 -0.03 16.37
CA ASP A 280 22.90 0.36 15.60
C ASP A 280 22.64 0.28 14.09
N GLN A 281 21.99 -0.78 13.60
CA GLN A 281 21.61 -0.90 12.19
C GLN A 281 20.71 0.25 11.74
N ILE A 282 19.71 0.64 12.54
CA ILE A 282 18.85 1.80 12.26
C ILE A 282 19.65 3.10 12.22
N GLN A 283 20.57 3.30 13.17
CA GLN A 283 21.44 4.48 13.17
C GLN A 283 22.40 4.50 11.96
N LEU A 284 22.89 3.34 11.51
CA LEU A 284 23.67 3.24 10.27
C LEU A 284 22.83 3.54 9.02
N VAL A 285 21.56 3.13 8.97
CA VAL A 285 20.62 3.54 7.91
C VAL A 285 20.48 5.06 7.92
N ARG A 286 20.21 5.67 9.08
CA ARG A 286 20.11 7.13 9.23
C ARG A 286 21.39 7.83 8.83
N ARG A 287 22.57 7.27 9.16
CA ARG A 287 23.86 7.90 8.87
C ARG A 287 24.33 7.77 7.43
N SER A 288 24.01 6.67 6.75
CA SER A 288 24.49 6.43 5.39
C SER A 288 24.00 7.49 4.39
N LEU A 289 24.72 7.67 3.28
CA LEU A 289 24.29 8.53 2.17
C LEU A 289 22.95 8.04 1.60
N PHE A 290 22.90 6.74 1.32
CA PHE A 290 21.71 6.00 0.90
C PHE A 290 21.95 4.50 1.11
N VAL A 291 20.86 3.73 1.08
CA VAL A 291 20.89 2.28 1.18
C VAL A 291 20.87 1.64 -0.22
N VAL A 292 21.52 0.50 -0.40
CA VAL A 292 21.48 -0.29 -1.63
C VAL A 292 20.93 -1.68 -1.33
N GLN A 293 19.93 -2.11 -2.08
CA GLN A 293 19.32 -3.43 -2.00
C GLN A 293 19.45 -4.14 -3.36
N PRO A 294 20.56 -4.86 -3.60
CA PRO A 294 20.92 -5.35 -4.92
C PRO A 294 20.37 -6.74 -5.26
N SER A 295 19.37 -7.21 -4.51
CA SER A 295 18.85 -8.58 -4.56
C SER A 295 18.47 -9.05 -5.97
N LEU A 296 18.68 -10.34 -6.21
CA LEU A 296 18.27 -11.07 -7.40
C LEU A 296 16.83 -11.61 -7.27
N PHE A 297 16.37 -11.84 -6.04
CA PHE A 297 15.03 -12.31 -5.72
C PHE A 297 14.61 -11.86 -4.32
N GLU A 298 13.33 -11.49 -4.15
CA GLU A 298 12.71 -11.13 -2.86
C GLU A 298 11.23 -11.52 -2.89
N GLY A 299 10.67 -11.94 -1.76
CA GLY A 299 9.21 -12.00 -1.53
C GLY A 299 8.66 -10.78 -0.76
N LEU A 300 9.55 -10.14 0.00
CA LEU A 300 9.37 -8.88 0.73
C LEU A 300 10.75 -8.35 1.15
N SER A 301 10.92 -7.03 1.19
CA SER A 301 12.16 -6.38 1.65
C SER A 301 11.87 -5.42 2.80
N LEU A 302 12.11 -5.87 4.05
CA LEU A 302 11.89 -5.05 5.25
C LEU A 302 12.68 -3.73 5.23
N ILE A 303 13.92 -3.77 4.74
CA ILE A 303 14.80 -2.60 4.63
C ILE A 303 14.18 -1.48 3.77
N VAL A 304 13.31 -1.81 2.81
CA VAL A 304 12.59 -0.80 2.01
C VAL A 304 11.61 -0.03 2.90
N GLN A 305 10.88 -0.72 3.77
CA GLN A 305 9.96 -0.08 4.71
C GLN A 305 10.71 0.70 5.80
N GLU A 306 11.89 0.22 6.22
CA GLU A 306 12.77 0.92 7.16
C GLU A 306 13.26 2.23 6.56
N CYS A 307 13.82 2.20 5.35
CA CYS A 307 14.28 3.38 4.63
C CYS A 307 13.14 4.38 4.42
N ARG A 308 11.97 3.88 3.98
CA ARG A 308 10.76 4.69 3.83
C ARG A 308 10.35 5.38 5.13
N SER A 309 10.39 4.69 6.26
CA SER A 309 9.97 5.24 7.56
C SER A 309 10.99 6.22 8.14
N LEU A 310 12.24 6.15 7.70
CA LEU A 310 13.33 7.06 8.07
C LEU A 310 13.56 8.18 7.05
N GLY A 311 12.81 8.21 5.95
CA GLY A 311 13.02 9.17 4.86
C GLY A 311 14.35 8.99 4.12
N LYS A 312 14.98 7.81 4.23
CA LYS A 312 16.29 7.53 3.64
C LYS A 312 16.15 7.02 2.21
N THR A 313 16.85 7.65 1.28
CA THR A 313 16.93 7.17 -0.11
C THR A 313 17.47 5.75 -0.18
N ILE A 314 16.86 4.94 -1.03
CA ILE A 314 17.26 3.56 -1.30
C ILE A 314 17.38 3.30 -2.80
N LEU A 315 18.42 2.59 -3.21
CA LEU A 315 18.67 2.10 -4.57
C LEU A 315 18.33 0.61 -4.63
N LEU A 316 17.40 0.23 -5.50
CA LEU A 316 16.73 -1.07 -5.51
C LEU A 316 16.90 -1.78 -6.85
N SER A 317 17.14 -3.09 -6.81
CA SER A 317 16.93 -3.94 -7.98
C SER A 317 15.50 -3.78 -8.53
N ASP A 318 15.34 -3.80 -9.84
CA ASP A 318 14.08 -3.75 -10.60
C ASP A 318 13.14 -4.97 -10.42
N LEU A 319 13.12 -5.57 -9.24
CA LEU A 319 12.24 -6.66 -8.84
C LEU A 319 10.77 -6.21 -8.85
N PRO A 320 9.82 -7.02 -9.36
CA PRO A 320 8.39 -6.69 -9.31
C PRO A 320 7.92 -6.28 -7.90
N VAL A 321 8.36 -7.01 -6.86
CA VAL A 321 8.06 -6.66 -5.45
C VAL A 321 8.66 -5.33 -5.00
N HIS A 322 9.82 -4.92 -5.53
CA HIS A 322 10.40 -3.62 -5.22
C HIS A 322 9.68 -2.49 -5.96
N LEU A 323 9.25 -2.73 -7.19
CA LEU A 323 8.47 -1.78 -7.99
C LEU A 323 7.10 -1.50 -7.35
N GLU A 324 6.48 -2.51 -6.75
CA GLU A 324 5.23 -2.36 -5.98
C GLU A 324 5.34 -1.40 -4.80
N HIS A 325 6.55 -1.22 -4.26
CA HIS A 325 6.71 -0.26 -3.18
C HIS A 325 6.58 1.17 -3.69
N GLU A 326 6.88 1.51 -4.94
CA GLU A 326 6.87 2.89 -5.44
C GLU A 326 7.72 3.83 -4.54
N TYR A 327 8.93 3.37 -4.15
CA TYR A 327 9.86 4.13 -3.31
C TYR A 327 11.30 3.75 -3.59
N GLY A 328 12.13 4.74 -3.87
CA GLY A 328 13.55 4.57 -4.17
C GLY A 328 13.88 4.75 -5.65
N VAL A 329 15.15 4.58 -5.97
CA VAL A 329 15.67 4.58 -7.33
C VAL A 329 15.88 3.14 -7.77
N TYR A 330 15.53 2.80 -9.00
CA TYR A 330 15.63 1.43 -9.51
C TYR A 330 16.81 1.26 -10.47
N PHE A 331 17.40 0.06 -10.46
CA PHE A 331 18.45 -0.34 -11.40
C PHE A 331 18.23 -1.77 -11.91
N GLN A 332 18.79 -2.07 -13.08
CA GLN A 332 18.76 -3.38 -13.71
C GLN A 332 19.64 -4.37 -12.91
N ARG A 333 19.03 -5.33 -12.22
CA ARG A 333 19.71 -6.14 -11.19
C ARG A 333 20.88 -7.01 -11.68
N GLU A 334 20.92 -7.31 -12.98
CA GLU A 334 21.98 -8.10 -13.62
C GLU A 334 23.04 -7.23 -14.33
N ASN A 335 22.93 -5.90 -14.24
CA ASN A 335 23.78 -4.95 -14.95
C ASN A 335 24.67 -4.15 -13.98
N THR A 336 25.94 -4.53 -13.89
CA THR A 336 26.92 -3.85 -13.04
C THR A 336 27.11 -2.37 -13.41
N ALA A 337 27.10 -2.04 -14.70
CA ALA A 337 27.33 -0.68 -15.17
C ALA A 337 26.15 0.23 -14.84
N ASP A 338 24.91 -0.27 -14.93
CA ASP A 338 23.73 0.49 -14.50
C ASP A 338 23.76 0.73 -12.99
N LEU A 339 24.06 -0.30 -12.17
CA LEU A 339 24.22 -0.13 -10.72
C LEU A 339 25.29 0.93 -10.38
N ALA A 340 26.48 0.85 -10.98
CA ALA A 340 27.55 1.82 -10.79
C ALA A 340 27.10 3.24 -11.19
N SER A 341 26.44 3.38 -12.34
CA SER A 341 25.90 4.65 -12.82
C SER A 341 24.89 5.27 -11.85
N LYS A 342 23.95 4.46 -11.33
CA LYS A 342 22.96 4.94 -10.34
C LYS A 342 23.60 5.33 -9.01
N ILE A 343 24.60 4.58 -8.53
CA ILE A 343 25.38 4.95 -7.35
C ILE A 343 26.05 6.30 -7.58
N SER A 344 26.76 6.46 -8.70
CA SER A 344 27.46 7.70 -9.06
C SER A 344 26.51 8.91 -9.11
N ALA A 345 25.33 8.73 -9.69
CA ALA A 345 24.32 9.79 -9.79
C ALA A 345 23.75 10.23 -8.43
N LEU A 346 23.67 9.34 -7.43
CA LEU A 346 23.13 9.65 -6.10
C LEU A 346 24.16 10.29 -5.16
N LEU A 347 25.45 9.97 -5.31
CA LEU A 347 26.51 10.50 -4.44
C LEU A 347 26.54 12.03 -4.26
N PRO A 348 26.37 12.87 -5.30
CA PRO A 348 26.42 14.33 -5.13
C PRO A 348 25.16 14.94 -4.51
N VAL A 349 24.01 14.24 -4.56
CA VAL A 349 22.72 14.76 -4.07
C VAL A 349 22.33 14.22 -2.69
N CYS A 350 23.00 13.16 -2.22
CA CYS A 350 22.78 12.58 -0.91
C CYS A 350 23.82 13.08 0.11
N LEU A 351 23.36 13.39 1.32
CA LEU A 351 24.17 13.83 2.44
C LEU A 351 24.17 12.78 3.56
N PRO A 352 25.28 12.64 4.31
CA PRO A 352 25.32 11.71 5.44
C PRO A 352 24.50 12.25 6.61
N GLY A 353 23.94 11.34 7.41
CA GLY A 353 23.06 11.69 8.53
C GLY A 353 21.57 11.77 8.17
N PRO A 354 20.73 12.00 9.18
CA PRO A 354 19.29 12.12 9.00
C PRO A 354 18.95 13.46 8.35
N ASP A 355 18.03 13.43 7.38
CA ASP A 355 17.33 14.63 6.94
C ASP A 355 16.09 14.76 7.84
N PHE A 356 16.17 15.61 8.86
CA PHE A 356 15.11 15.71 9.87
C PHE A 356 13.75 16.11 9.29
N LYS A 357 13.72 16.87 8.18
CA LYS A 357 12.47 17.23 7.52
C LYS A 357 11.84 15.99 6.89
N ARG A 358 12.60 15.29 6.03
CA ARG A 358 12.15 14.05 5.38
C ARG A 358 11.82 12.96 6.39
N GLU A 359 12.61 12.84 7.46
CA GLU A 359 12.40 11.86 8.53
C GLU A 359 11.09 12.11 9.28
N THR A 360 10.73 13.38 9.52
CA THR A 360 9.45 13.75 10.14
C THR A 360 8.26 13.36 9.26
N GLU A 361 8.33 13.68 7.97
CA GLU A 361 7.26 13.38 7.00
C GLU A 361 7.12 11.87 6.78
N ALA A 362 8.26 11.18 6.63
CA ALA A 362 8.34 9.73 6.54
C ALA A 362 7.71 9.04 7.76
N ARG A 363 7.96 9.54 8.97
CA ARG A 363 7.38 9.01 10.21
C ARG A 363 5.85 9.16 10.22
N MET A 364 5.33 10.31 9.82
CA MET A 364 3.88 10.54 9.72
C MET A 364 3.22 9.63 8.68
N GLN A 365 3.88 9.46 7.52
CA GLN A 365 3.39 8.56 6.47
C GLN A 365 3.42 7.10 6.91
N ALA A 366 4.49 6.67 7.59
CA ALA A 366 4.63 5.31 8.10
C ALA A 366 3.53 4.96 9.10
N ASP A 367 3.19 5.87 10.03
CA ASP A 367 2.07 5.69 10.95
C ASP A 367 0.73 5.49 10.22
N CYS A 368 0.45 6.32 9.21
CA CYS A 368 -0.76 6.19 8.38
C CYS A 368 -0.81 4.85 7.63
N LEU A 369 0.29 4.48 6.95
CA LEU A 369 0.40 3.23 6.19
C LEU A 369 0.30 2.00 7.10
N ALA A 370 0.91 2.02 8.28
CA ALA A 370 0.80 0.96 9.27
C ALA A 370 -0.65 0.77 9.76
N LYS A 371 -1.39 1.87 9.99
CA LYS A 371 -2.82 1.82 10.34
C LYS A 371 -3.69 1.30 9.20
N ILE A 372 -3.38 1.64 7.95
CA ILE A 372 -4.06 1.08 6.77
C ILE A 372 -3.84 -0.43 6.72
N PHE A 373 -2.58 -0.88 6.83
CA PHE A 373 -2.23 -2.29 6.89
C PHE A 373 -2.98 -3.01 8.01
N ALA A 374 -3.01 -2.44 9.22
CA ALA A 374 -3.70 -3.01 10.38
C ALA A 374 -5.21 -3.16 10.16
N ARG A 375 -5.86 -2.19 9.50
CA ARG A 375 -7.28 -2.28 9.13
C ARG A 375 -7.52 -3.34 8.06
N SER A 376 -6.68 -3.39 7.02
CA SER A 376 -6.77 -4.45 6.01
C SER A 376 -6.58 -5.85 6.58
N PHE A 377 -5.70 -6.00 7.59
CA PHE A 377 -5.60 -7.25 8.34
C PHE A 377 -6.88 -7.55 9.14
N SER A 378 -7.44 -6.54 9.80
CA SER A 378 -8.70 -6.68 10.55
C SER A 378 -9.87 -7.09 9.63
N ASP A 379 -9.93 -6.53 8.41
CA ASP A 379 -10.88 -6.92 7.37
C ASP A 379 -10.67 -8.37 6.92
N LEU A 380 -9.41 -8.79 6.73
CA LEU A 380 -9.07 -10.19 6.41
C LEU A 380 -9.55 -11.14 7.50
N VAL A 381 -9.42 -10.77 8.78
CA VAL A 381 -9.87 -11.58 9.91
C VAL A 381 -11.40 -11.74 9.88
N VAL A 382 -12.15 -10.67 9.62
CA VAL A 382 -13.61 -10.74 9.45
C VAL A 382 -13.98 -11.58 8.23
N GLU A 383 -13.32 -11.36 7.09
CA GLU A 383 -13.54 -12.09 5.86
C GLU A 383 -13.29 -13.59 6.03
N SER A 384 -12.27 -13.97 6.80
CA SER A 384 -11.96 -15.37 7.08
C SER A 384 -13.16 -16.11 7.67
N GLN A 385 -13.96 -15.46 8.52
CA GLN A 385 -15.15 -16.07 9.09
C GLN A 385 -16.16 -16.42 7.99
N ALA A 386 -16.35 -15.55 7.00
CA ALA A 386 -17.23 -15.81 5.86
C ALA A 386 -16.66 -16.89 4.91
N ILE A 387 -15.35 -16.85 4.63
CA ILE A 387 -14.67 -17.85 3.80
C ILE A 387 -14.87 -19.24 4.40
N PHE A 388 -14.69 -19.39 5.71
CA PHE A 388 -14.71 -20.69 6.37
C PHE A 388 -16.10 -21.18 6.78
N SER A 389 -17.07 -20.27 7.00
CA SER A 389 -18.49 -20.61 7.25
C SER A 389 -19.18 -21.26 6.04
N LYS A 390 -18.68 -21.08 4.81
CA LYS A 390 -19.24 -21.67 3.57
C LYS A 390 -19.02 -23.20 3.42
N LYS A 391 -19.02 -23.96 4.52
CA LYS A 391 -18.92 -25.43 4.51
C LYS A 391 -20.23 -26.12 4.92
N GLN A 392 -21.35 -25.62 4.39
CA GLN A 392 -22.53 -26.43 4.07
C GLN A 392 -23.12 -25.88 2.76
N THR A 393 -23.41 -26.80 1.83
CA THR A 393 -24.06 -26.65 0.52
C THR A 393 -23.22 -26.13 -0.66
N ALA A 394 -23.09 -27.04 -1.64
CA ALA A 394 -22.83 -26.73 -3.03
C ALA A 394 -24.08 -26.09 -3.68
N ALA A 395 -23.81 -25.22 -4.67
CA ALA A 395 -24.70 -24.72 -5.73
C ALA A 395 -25.99 -23.91 -5.37
N ALA A 396 -25.88 -22.59 -5.61
CA ALA A 396 -26.85 -21.64 -6.18
C ALA A 396 -28.20 -21.34 -5.47
N PRO A 397 -28.91 -20.26 -5.88
CA PRO A 397 -28.57 -18.85 -5.75
C PRO A 397 -29.37 -18.18 -4.61
N ALA A 398 -28.84 -17.06 -4.12
CA ALA A 398 -29.43 -16.29 -3.03
C ALA A 398 -30.73 -15.60 -3.46
N ASN A 399 -31.77 -15.72 -2.63
CA ASN A 399 -32.82 -14.73 -2.55
C ASN A 399 -33.37 -14.63 -1.12
N SER A 400 -33.90 -13.43 -0.83
CA SER A 400 -34.39 -12.88 0.45
C SER A 400 -33.27 -12.45 1.42
N GLY A 401 -33.16 -11.19 1.84
CA GLY A 401 -34.11 -10.09 1.86
C GLY A 401 -34.35 -9.68 3.30
N ASN A 402 -33.74 -8.58 3.74
CA ASN A 402 -34.40 -7.50 4.49
C ASN A 402 -33.40 -6.42 4.94
N GLY A 403 -33.78 -5.16 4.72
CA GLY A 403 -33.13 -3.96 5.27
C GLY A 403 -32.17 -3.23 4.33
N GLN A 404 -32.60 -2.85 3.12
CA GLN A 404 -31.81 -1.95 2.26
C GLN A 404 -31.79 -0.53 2.84
N GLU A 405 -30.68 -0.14 3.48
CA GLU A 405 -30.20 1.22 3.31
C GLU A 405 -29.73 1.36 1.85
N ALA A 406 -30.22 2.36 1.13
CA ALA A 406 -29.90 2.56 -0.27
C ALA A 406 -28.41 2.92 -0.40
N ALA A 407 -27.59 1.96 -0.86
CA ALA A 407 -26.16 2.15 -1.05
C ALA A 407 -25.89 3.25 -2.10
N ILE A 408 -25.04 4.22 -1.76
CA ILE A 408 -24.60 5.29 -2.67
C ILE A 408 -23.71 4.67 -3.76
N ILE A 409 -23.95 5.02 -5.02
CA ILE A 409 -23.15 4.55 -6.16
C ILE A 409 -22.27 5.69 -6.67
N VAL A 410 -20.97 5.55 -6.51
CA VAL A 410 -19.97 6.51 -6.98
C VAL A 410 -19.45 6.08 -8.35
N ALA A 411 -19.50 6.99 -9.32
CA ALA A 411 -18.84 6.86 -10.59
C ALA A 411 -17.52 7.65 -10.62
N THR A 412 -16.50 7.04 -11.21
CA THR A 412 -15.22 7.66 -11.50
C THR A 412 -14.68 7.20 -12.86
N SER A 413 -13.48 7.64 -13.23
CA SER A 413 -12.72 7.09 -14.35
C SER A 413 -11.27 6.93 -13.91
N LEU A 414 -10.88 5.70 -13.57
CA LEU A 414 -9.53 5.39 -13.10
C LEU A 414 -8.51 5.48 -14.24
N VAL A 415 -7.30 5.89 -13.93
CA VAL A 415 -6.25 6.17 -14.90
C VAL A 415 -5.22 5.03 -14.90
N PRO A 416 -5.02 4.33 -16.02
CA PRO A 416 -3.93 3.36 -16.14
C PRO A 416 -2.58 4.09 -16.25
N GLY A 417 -1.54 3.57 -15.60
CA GLY A 417 -0.18 4.11 -15.69
C GLY A 417 0.09 5.40 -14.90
N GLY A 418 -0.82 5.83 -14.02
CA GLY A 418 -0.60 6.93 -13.08
C GLY A 418 -0.02 6.50 -11.73
N GLU A 419 0.30 7.45 -10.83
CA GLU A 419 0.57 7.15 -9.40
C GLU A 419 -0.65 6.46 -8.80
N PHE A 420 -0.59 5.13 -8.70
CA PHE A 420 -1.70 4.35 -8.19
C PHE A 420 -1.94 4.64 -6.71
N CYS A 421 -0.92 5.08 -5.96
CA CYS A 421 -1.05 5.46 -4.55
C CYS A 421 -2.20 6.44 -4.27
N ASN A 422 -2.38 7.47 -5.10
CA ASN A 422 -3.46 8.44 -4.89
C ASN A 422 -4.83 7.84 -5.23
N GLN A 423 -4.90 7.06 -6.30
CA GLN A 423 -6.15 6.41 -6.72
C GLN A 423 -6.59 5.30 -5.75
N TYR A 424 -5.66 4.50 -5.24
CA TYR A 424 -5.94 3.51 -4.20
C TYR A 424 -6.48 4.16 -2.93
N ARG A 425 -5.88 5.28 -2.52
CA ARG A 425 -6.31 6.01 -1.32
C ARG A 425 -7.71 6.57 -1.48
N ALA A 426 -8.01 7.16 -2.63
CA ALA A 426 -9.33 7.69 -2.96
C ALA A 426 -10.38 6.57 -2.96
N VAL A 427 -10.14 5.50 -3.72
CA VAL A 427 -11.02 4.31 -3.78
C VAL A 427 -11.25 3.71 -2.39
N ALA A 428 -10.18 3.52 -1.61
CA ALA A 428 -10.28 2.97 -0.26
C ALA A 428 -11.13 3.87 0.66
N SER A 429 -11.01 5.20 0.51
CA SER A 429 -11.83 6.14 1.27
C SER A 429 -13.32 5.99 0.96
N TRP A 430 -13.70 5.76 -0.30
CA TRP A 430 -15.11 5.60 -0.68
C TRP A 430 -15.67 4.23 -0.29
N LEU A 431 -14.86 3.16 -0.43
CA LEU A 431 -15.24 1.82 0.04
C LEU A 431 -15.47 1.79 1.55
N LYS A 432 -14.62 2.47 2.33
CA LYS A 432 -14.79 2.62 3.78
C LYS A 432 -16.13 3.27 4.15
N LEU A 433 -16.61 4.18 3.31
CA LEU A 433 -17.90 4.85 3.46
C LEU A 433 -19.09 4.01 2.94
N GLY A 434 -18.87 2.75 2.54
CA GLY A 434 -19.91 1.85 2.05
C GLY A 434 -20.41 2.18 0.64
N CYS A 435 -19.71 3.05 -0.10
CA CYS A 435 -20.07 3.36 -1.48
C CYS A 435 -19.81 2.15 -2.40
N LYS A 436 -20.73 1.90 -3.33
CA LYS A 436 -20.47 1.04 -4.48
C LYS A 436 -19.78 1.85 -5.56
N ILE A 437 -18.70 1.32 -6.15
CA ILE A 437 -17.90 2.09 -7.11
C ILE A 437 -18.05 1.49 -8.51
N ILE A 438 -18.37 2.35 -9.46
CA ILE A 438 -18.26 2.07 -10.88
C ILE A 438 -17.15 2.94 -11.48
N SER A 439 -16.32 2.35 -12.34
CA SER A 439 -15.31 3.09 -13.09
C SER A 439 -15.64 2.99 -14.57
N VAL A 440 -15.85 4.14 -15.21
CA VAL A 440 -16.15 4.23 -16.64
C VAL A 440 -14.85 4.52 -17.37
N ASN A 441 -14.47 3.66 -18.31
CA ASN A 441 -13.15 3.65 -18.93
C ASN A 441 -13.21 3.21 -20.38
N ALA A 442 -12.18 3.56 -21.14
CA ALA A 442 -11.98 2.99 -22.47
C ALA A 442 -11.79 1.48 -22.40
N GLN A 443 -12.24 0.77 -23.45
CA GLN A 443 -12.17 -0.69 -23.53
C GLN A 443 -10.75 -1.23 -23.30
N GLU A 444 -9.76 -0.56 -23.86
CA GLU A 444 -8.34 -0.91 -23.75
C GLU A 444 -7.75 -0.72 -22.34
N ASP A 445 -8.30 0.20 -21.55
CA ASP A 445 -7.81 0.50 -20.19
C ASP A 445 -8.36 -0.48 -19.14
N ILE A 446 -9.57 -1.00 -19.38
CA ILE A 446 -10.29 -1.84 -18.41
C ILE A 446 -9.48 -3.07 -17.98
N PRO A 447 -8.83 -3.86 -18.86
CA PRO A 447 -8.04 -5.02 -18.44
C PRO A 447 -6.90 -4.65 -17.47
N LEU A 448 -6.22 -3.52 -17.70
CA LEU A 448 -5.13 -3.04 -16.87
C LEU A 448 -5.64 -2.61 -15.48
N LEU A 449 -6.75 -1.88 -15.47
CA LEU A 449 -7.35 -1.33 -14.26
C LEU A 449 -8.04 -2.39 -13.42
N LYS A 450 -8.73 -3.35 -14.04
CA LYS A 450 -9.45 -4.43 -13.35
C LYS A 450 -8.51 -5.34 -12.56
N ASN A 451 -7.28 -5.52 -13.03
CA ASN A 451 -6.23 -6.22 -12.28
C ASN A 451 -5.77 -5.44 -11.03
N LYS A 452 -5.79 -4.10 -11.10
CA LYS A 452 -5.35 -3.22 -10.01
C LYS A 452 -6.46 -3.00 -8.97
N PHE A 453 -7.71 -2.86 -9.42
CA PHE A 453 -8.89 -2.56 -8.61
C PHE A 453 -9.98 -3.64 -8.76
N PRO A 454 -9.82 -4.82 -8.14
CA PRO A 454 -10.71 -5.96 -8.35
C PRO A 454 -12.14 -5.74 -7.81
N ASP A 455 -12.31 -4.86 -6.82
CA ASP A 455 -13.59 -4.58 -6.16
C ASP A 455 -14.43 -3.50 -6.87
N ILE A 456 -13.98 -3.05 -8.04
CA ILE A 456 -14.64 -2.00 -8.82
C ILE A 456 -15.34 -2.61 -10.04
N ILE A 457 -16.55 -2.12 -10.30
CA ILE A 457 -17.30 -2.49 -11.51
C ILE A 457 -16.83 -1.59 -12.65
N PHE A 458 -16.21 -2.17 -13.67
CA PHE A 458 -15.78 -1.44 -14.85
C PHE A 458 -16.86 -1.43 -15.92
N ILE A 459 -17.11 -0.24 -16.49
CA ILE A 459 -18.05 -0.01 -17.56
C ILE A 459 -17.29 0.60 -18.74
N GLU A 460 -17.45 -0.02 -19.91
CA GLU A 460 -16.86 0.47 -21.15
C GLU A 460 -17.55 1.77 -21.59
N ALA A 461 -16.75 2.82 -21.75
CA ALA A 461 -17.13 4.04 -22.45
C ALA A 461 -17.16 3.75 -23.96
N LYS A 462 -18.30 4.01 -24.60
CA LYS A 462 -18.48 3.88 -26.05
C LYS A 462 -17.93 5.07 -26.82
N ASP A 463 -17.88 6.22 -26.15
CA ASP A 463 -17.35 7.46 -26.70
C ASP A 463 -16.27 8.01 -25.76
N ASN A 464 -15.09 8.26 -26.32
CA ASN A 464 -13.93 8.75 -25.60
C ASN A 464 -13.03 9.56 -26.54
N VAL A 465 -12.22 10.46 -25.96
CA VAL A 465 -11.29 11.31 -26.72
C VAL A 465 -9.86 10.91 -26.42
N SER A 466 -9.16 10.40 -27.44
CA SER A 466 -7.76 9.95 -27.36
C SER A 466 -6.75 10.96 -27.92
N LYS A 467 -7.09 12.26 -27.87
CA LYS A 467 -6.33 13.33 -28.55
C LYS A 467 -5.00 13.70 -27.85
N TYR A 468 -4.78 13.25 -26.61
CA TYR A 468 -3.67 13.71 -25.76
C TYR A 468 -2.93 12.59 -25.03
N GLY A 469 -2.76 11.44 -25.70
CA GLY A 469 -1.95 10.32 -25.20
C GLY A 469 -2.68 9.33 -24.28
N ARG A 470 -3.96 9.56 -23.97
CA ARG A 470 -4.87 8.59 -23.32
C ARG A 470 -6.34 8.89 -23.67
N PRO A 471 -7.24 7.89 -23.64
CA PRO A 471 -8.66 8.09 -23.86
C PRO A 471 -9.34 8.72 -22.63
N TYR A 472 -9.84 9.95 -22.77
CA TYR A 472 -10.67 10.61 -21.75
C TYR A 472 -12.14 10.25 -21.92
N VAL A 473 -12.83 10.02 -20.79
CA VAL A 473 -14.24 9.62 -20.78
C VAL A 473 -15.13 10.86 -20.64
N PHE A 474 -16.03 11.05 -21.58
CA PHE A 474 -17.01 12.14 -21.52
C PHE A 474 -17.98 11.98 -20.35
N ILE A 475 -18.41 13.10 -19.77
CA ILE A 475 -19.36 13.06 -18.64
C ILE A 475 -20.69 12.41 -19.03
N HIS A 476 -21.14 12.54 -20.28
CA HIS A 476 -22.37 11.89 -20.72
C HIS A 476 -22.31 10.35 -20.63
N GLU A 477 -21.13 9.74 -20.84
CA GLU A 477 -20.94 8.30 -20.65
C GLU A 477 -20.97 7.93 -19.17
N VAL A 478 -20.42 8.77 -18.30
CA VAL A 478 -20.50 8.61 -16.83
C VAL A 478 -21.95 8.66 -16.35
N LEU A 479 -22.70 9.66 -16.82
CA LEU A 479 -24.12 9.81 -16.52
C LEU A 479 -24.95 8.64 -17.08
N ALA A 480 -24.67 8.18 -18.30
CA ALA A 480 -25.33 7.02 -18.88
C ALA A 480 -25.03 5.72 -18.12
N ALA A 481 -23.80 5.56 -17.62
CA ALA A 481 -23.41 4.44 -16.78
C ALA A 481 -24.13 4.45 -15.42
N LEU A 482 -24.23 5.62 -14.79
CA LEU A 482 -24.98 5.83 -13.55
C LEU A 482 -26.48 5.56 -13.74
N ARG A 483 -27.09 6.01 -14.84
CA ARG A 483 -28.51 5.77 -15.18
C ARG A 483 -28.88 4.28 -15.27
N ARG A 484 -27.92 3.41 -15.60
CA ARG A 484 -28.14 1.95 -15.71
C ARG A 484 -28.04 1.22 -14.38
N GLN A 485 -27.65 1.90 -13.30
CA GLN A 485 -27.54 1.30 -11.98
C GLN A 485 -28.91 1.25 -11.27
N PRO A 486 -29.07 0.46 -10.19
CA PRO A 486 -30.28 0.51 -9.38
C PRO A 486 -30.59 1.92 -8.90
N ALA A 487 -31.87 2.31 -8.93
CA ALA A 487 -32.32 3.64 -8.51
C ALA A 487 -31.87 3.95 -7.07
N GLY A 488 -31.34 5.16 -6.87
CA GLY A 488 -30.74 5.59 -5.61
C GLY A 488 -29.91 6.85 -5.75
N ILE A 489 -29.05 7.11 -4.76
CA ILE A 489 -28.14 8.25 -4.78
C ILE A 489 -26.89 7.87 -5.57
N CYS A 490 -26.57 8.68 -6.56
CA CYS A 490 -25.37 8.61 -7.37
C CYS A 490 -24.35 9.65 -6.90
N GLY A 491 -23.08 9.41 -7.18
CA GLY A 491 -22.02 10.40 -7.02
C GLY A 491 -21.02 10.37 -8.17
N ILE A 492 -20.36 11.50 -8.42
CA ILE A 492 -19.25 11.61 -9.36
C ILE A 492 -18.06 12.17 -8.58
N ILE A 493 -16.97 11.40 -8.54
CA ILE A 493 -15.76 11.76 -7.78
C ILE A 493 -14.52 11.56 -8.67
N PRO A 494 -13.59 12.54 -8.72
CA PRO A 494 -12.29 12.34 -9.34
C PRO A 494 -11.54 11.14 -8.74
N PRO A 495 -10.75 10.39 -9.54
CA PRO A 495 -10.06 9.18 -9.10
C PRO A 495 -8.98 9.43 -8.04
N ASP A 496 -8.57 10.67 -7.80
CA ASP A 496 -7.51 11.10 -6.88
C ASP A 496 -8.03 11.89 -5.67
N VAL A 497 -9.35 12.01 -5.51
CA VAL A 497 -9.98 12.75 -4.40
C VAL A 497 -10.48 11.79 -3.31
N CYS A 498 -9.98 11.98 -2.10
CA CYS A 498 -10.40 11.21 -0.94
C CYS A 498 -11.56 11.90 -0.21
N LEU A 499 -12.50 11.11 0.30
CA LEU A 499 -13.50 11.58 1.26
C LEU A 499 -13.05 11.25 2.68
N PHE A 500 -13.44 12.08 3.64
CA PHE A 500 -13.24 11.81 5.05
C PHE A 500 -14.50 12.17 5.83
N ASP A 501 -14.63 11.58 7.04
CA ASP A 501 -15.83 11.56 7.90
C ASP A 501 -16.80 10.39 7.62
N GLU A 502 -17.00 9.55 8.64
CA GLU A 502 -17.82 8.33 8.57
C GLU A 502 -19.34 8.58 8.55
N HIS A 503 -19.79 9.76 8.97
CA HIS A 503 -21.21 10.12 8.96
C HIS A 503 -21.67 10.66 7.60
N LEU A 504 -20.73 10.89 6.69
CA LEU A 504 -20.97 11.52 5.40
C LEU A 504 -22.02 10.78 4.54
N PRO A 505 -22.05 9.44 4.43
CA PRO A 505 -23.04 8.71 3.64
C PRO A 505 -24.48 8.96 4.10
N GLY A 506 -24.72 8.96 5.42
CA GLY A 506 -26.05 9.20 5.98
C GLY A 506 -26.55 10.62 5.70
N VAL A 507 -25.65 11.61 5.75
CA VAL A 507 -26.00 12.99 5.41
C VAL A 507 -26.19 13.16 3.90
N ILE A 508 -25.33 12.59 3.07
CA ILE A 508 -25.51 12.60 1.62
C ILE A 508 -26.84 11.97 1.24
N ALA A 509 -27.17 10.79 1.77
CA ALA A 509 -28.40 10.07 1.45
C ALA A 509 -29.65 10.92 1.74
N ARG A 510 -29.64 11.67 2.85
CA ARG A 510 -30.74 12.56 3.23
C ARG A 510 -30.78 13.83 2.38
N GLU A 511 -29.64 14.51 2.22
CA GLU A 511 -29.61 15.82 1.58
C GLU A 511 -29.71 15.74 0.05
N ALA A 512 -29.12 14.70 -0.56
CA ALA A 512 -29.14 14.48 -1.99
C ALA A 512 -30.45 13.88 -2.50
N ALA A 513 -31.37 13.43 -1.63
CA ALA A 513 -32.64 12.81 -2.04
C ALA A 513 -33.46 13.67 -3.03
N ASN A 514 -33.38 15.00 -2.94
CA ASN A 514 -34.08 15.93 -3.84
C ASN A 514 -33.20 17.11 -4.29
N SER A 515 -31.88 16.97 -4.18
CA SER A 515 -30.94 18.05 -4.52
C SER A 515 -29.61 17.49 -4.99
N LEU A 516 -28.84 18.32 -5.69
CA LEU A 516 -27.44 18.03 -5.94
C LEU A 516 -26.63 18.54 -4.75
N VAL A 517 -25.86 17.65 -4.13
CA VAL A 517 -24.95 17.94 -3.02
C VAL A 517 -23.54 18.07 -3.57
N TYR A 518 -22.90 19.20 -3.26
CA TYR A 518 -21.51 19.50 -3.58
C TYR A 518 -20.65 19.49 -2.30
N ILE A 519 -19.55 18.74 -2.35
CA ILE A 519 -18.53 18.70 -1.31
C ILE A 519 -17.28 19.38 -1.84
N GLY A 520 -16.90 20.50 -1.23
CA GLY A 520 -15.62 21.15 -1.54
C GLY A 520 -14.44 20.29 -1.11
N ARG A 521 -13.32 20.40 -1.82
CA ARG A 521 -12.07 19.72 -1.47
C ARG A 521 -11.01 20.69 -0.95
N THR A 522 -10.07 20.16 -0.18
CA THR A 522 -8.82 20.84 0.18
C THR A 522 -7.67 20.22 -0.60
N ASP A 523 -6.91 21.05 -1.31
CA ASP A 523 -5.68 20.62 -1.96
C ASP A 523 -4.52 20.62 -0.94
N ILE A 524 -3.80 19.50 -0.86
CA ILE A 524 -2.70 19.24 0.08
C ILE A 524 -1.40 19.19 -0.73
N GLU A 525 -0.47 20.10 -0.44
CA GLU A 525 0.85 20.14 -1.09
C GLU A 525 1.73 18.95 -0.67
N PRO A 526 2.34 18.22 -1.63
CA PRO A 526 3.45 17.32 -1.33
C PRO A 526 4.66 18.11 -0.84
N VAL A 527 5.37 17.50 0.08
CA VAL A 527 6.64 17.93 0.68
C VAL A 527 7.69 18.46 -0.32
N GLU A 528 7.71 17.90 -1.52
CA GLU A 528 8.77 18.05 -2.53
C GLU A 528 8.39 19.07 -3.64
N ALA A 529 7.20 19.68 -3.57
CA ALA A 529 6.71 20.58 -4.61
C ALA A 529 7.25 22.02 -4.43
N GLN A 530 7.64 22.66 -5.55
CA GLN A 530 7.68 24.12 -5.61
C GLN A 530 6.24 24.65 -5.64
N PRO A 531 5.96 25.85 -5.10
CA PRO A 531 4.62 26.43 -5.10
C PRO A 531 4.13 26.59 -6.54
N ALA A 532 3.28 25.67 -6.98
CA ALA A 532 2.59 25.74 -8.25
C ALA A 532 1.25 26.45 -8.05
N TRP A 533 0.76 27.10 -9.10
CA TRP A 533 -0.50 27.81 -9.11
C TRP A 533 -1.64 26.89 -8.65
N ASN A 534 -2.26 27.26 -7.53
CA ASN A 534 -3.36 26.54 -6.92
C ASN A 534 -4.63 26.80 -7.77
N ILE A 535 -4.89 25.94 -8.74
CA ILE A 535 -6.12 26.00 -9.55
C ILE A 535 -7.20 25.25 -8.78
N PRO A 536 -8.26 25.92 -8.28
CA PRO A 536 -9.32 25.27 -7.53
C PRO A 536 -10.08 24.29 -8.44
N GLY A 537 -9.79 23.00 -8.30
CA GLY A 537 -10.40 21.91 -9.06
C GLY A 537 -11.36 21.04 -8.24
N ALA A 538 -12.09 20.19 -8.96
CA ALA A 538 -13.24 19.37 -8.57
C ALA A 538 -13.35 18.86 -7.14
N GLY A 539 -14.43 19.32 -6.49
CA GLY A 539 -15.04 18.67 -5.34
C GLY A 539 -15.80 17.39 -5.71
N CYS A 540 -16.56 16.84 -4.78
CA CYS A 540 -17.38 15.64 -4.99
C CYS A 540 -18.85 16.04 -5.19
N LEU A 541 -19.54 15.39 -6.13
CA LEU A 541 -20.93 15.66 -6.44
C LEU A 541 -21.78 14.43 -6.11
N PHE A 542 -22.93 14.62 -5.47
CA PHE A 542 -23.90 13.57 -5.17
C PHE A 542 -25.31 14.03 -5.51
N PHE A 543 -26.12 13.17 -6.10
CA PHE A 543 -27.46 13.53 -6.57
C PHE A 543 -28.32 12.27 -6.72
N PRO A 544 -29.66 12.38 -6.68
CA PRO A 544 -30.53 11.24 -6.92
C PRO A 544 -30.56 10.96 -8.44
N GLN A 545 -30.59 9.67 -8.81
CA GLN A 545 -30.41 9.22 -10.20
C GLN A 545 -31.36 9.90 -11.20
N GLU A 546 -32.56 10.30 -10.76
CA GLU A 546 -33.61 10.95 -11.56
C GLU A 546 -33.17 12.33 -12.10
N ILE A 547 -32.17 12.96 -11.47
CA ILE A 547 -31.62 14.24 -11.93
C ILE A 547 -30.85 14.07 -13.26
N ILE A 548 -30.36 12.87 -13.57
CA ILE A 548 -29.58 12.62 -14.79
C ILE A 548 -30.40 12.96 -16.05
N ASP A 549 -31.72 12.75 -16.03
CA ASP A 549 -32.60 13.04 -17.17
C ASP A 549 -32.85 14.53 -17.40
N LYS A 550 -32.45 15.38 -16.45
CA LYS A 550 -32.51 16.84 -16.58
C LYS A 550 -31.23 17.43 -17.18
N TYR A 551 -30.17 16.65 -17.33
CA TYR A 551 -28.97 17.13 -18.02
C TYR A 551 -29.16 17.12 -19.54
N PRO A 552 -28.65 18.14 -20.26
CA PRO A 552 -28.81 18.23 -21.70
C PRO A 552 -28.11 17.06 -22.43
N HIS A 553 -28.75 16.56 -23.48
CA HIS A 553 -28.17 15.71 -24.53
C HIS A 553 -28.33 16.44 -25.88
N PRO A 554 -27.31 16.55 -26.77
CA PRO A 554 -26.13 15.68 -26.92
C PRO A 554 -24.75 16.30 -26.61
N GLN A 555 -23.72 15.42 -26.62
CA GLN A 555 -22.25 15.59 -26.47
C GLN A 555 -21.71 17.02 -26.27
N GLU A 556 -21.50 17.40 -25.00
CA GLU A 556 -20.65 18.52 -24.62
C GLU A 556 -19.19 18.04 -24.44
N ASP A 557 -18.22 18.92 -24.63
CA ASP A 557 -16.77 18.59 -24.67
C ASP A 557 -16.15 18.17 -23.32
N PHE A 558 -16.96 18.14 -22.25
CA PHE A 558 -16.46 17.90 -20.90
C PHE A 558 -16.22 16.41 -20.63
N CYS A 559 -14.98 16.10 -20.25
CA CYS A 559 -14.56 14.77 -19.82
C CYS A 559 -14.23 14.75 -18.34
N LEU A 560 -14.48 13.61 -17.70
CA LEU A 560 -13.98 13.35 -16.36
C LEU A 560 -12.44 13.36 -16.39
N ASN A 561 -11.82 13.90 -15.34
CA ASN A 561 -10.36 14.09 -15.20
C ASN A 561 -9.73 15.17 -16.09
N LEU A 562 -10.54 15.96 -16.79
CA LEU A 562 -10.11 17.23 -17.41
C LEU A 562 -10.62 18.43 -16.58
N PRO A 563 -10.13 19.65 -16.82
CA PRO A 563 -10.69 20.84 -16.19
C PRO A 563 -12.17 21.09 -16.50
N TRP A 564 -12.84 21.89 -15.67
CA TRP A 564 -14.18 22.48 -15.86
C TRP A 564 -15.42 21.57 -15.87
N TYR A 565 -15.28 20.24 -15.93
CA TYR A 565 -16.46 19.36 -16.00
C TYR A 565 -17.38 19.45 -14.76
N ASP A 566 -16.80 19.73 -13.59
CA ASP A 566 -17.47 19.88 -12.31
C ASP A 566 -18.26 21.20 -12.24
N TYR A 567 -17.67 22.29 -12.71
CA TYR A 567 -18.35 23.57 -12.89
C TYR A 567 -19.49 23.45 -13.91
N TRP A 568 -19.27 22.75 -15.02
CA TRP A 568 -20.33 22.45 -15.99
C TRP A 568 -21.47 21.66 -15.34
N LEU A 569 -21.16 20.61 -14.57
CA LEU A 569 -22.18 19.83 -13.86
C LEU A 569 -23.04 20.71 -12.94
N LEU A 570 -22.43 21.64 -12.21
CA LEU A 570 -23.11 22.57 -11.32
C LEU A 570 -23.96 23.61 -12.09
N LEU A 571 -23.40 24.19 -13.15
CA LEU A 571 -24.09 25.18 -13.98
C LEU A 571 -25.28 24.57 -14.72
N ALA A 572 -25.10 23.40 -15.34
CA ALA A 572 -26.18 22.68 -16.02
C ALA A 572 -27.28 22.24 -15.04
N ALA A 573 -26.93 21.86 -13.80
CA ALA A 573 -27.93 21.61 -12.76
C ALA A 573 -28.76 22.87 -12.45
N ARG A 574 -28.10 24.03 -12.30
CA ARG A 574 -28.76 25.31 -12.02
C ARG A 574 -29.71 25.73 -13.14
N GLU A 575 -29.27 25.65 -14.39
CA GLU A 575 -30.10 25.99 -15.57
C GLU A 575 -31.35 25.10 -15.66
N ASN A 576 -31.28 23.86 -15.16
CA ASN A 576 -32.41 22.94 -15.09
C ASN A 576 -33.17 23.00 -13.75
N HIS A 577 -33.02 24.09 -13.00
CA HIS A 577 -33.71 24.37 -11.74
C HIS A 577 -33.53 23.27 -10.68
N ILE A 578 -32.39 22.58 -10.68
CA ILE A 578 -32.01 21.63 -9.63
C ILE A 578 -31.49 22.43 -8.44
N THR A 579 -32.02 22.13 -7.25
CA THR A 579 -31.51 22.70 -6.00
C THR A 579 -30.10 22.17 -5.75
N ILE A 580 -29.16 23.07 -5.45
CA ILE A 580 -27.78 22.70 -5.11
C ILE A 580 -27.53 23.03 -3.63
N LYS A 581 -26.98 22.07 -2.89
CA LYS A 581 -26.58 22.20 -1.50
C LYS A 581 -25.08 21.95 -1.35
N ARG A 582 -24.45 22.59 -0.37
CA ARG A 582 -23.03 22.39 -0.05
C ARG A 582 -22.79 22.21 1.43
N PHE A 583 -21.70 21.53 1.77
CA PHE A 583 -21.19 21.54 3.14
C PHE A 583 -20.51 22.89 3.46
N PRO A 584 -20.55 23.32 4.74
CA PRO A 584 -19.91 24.57 5.17
C PRO A 584 -18.38 24.45 5.25
N ILE A 585 -17.86 23.22 5.33
CA ILE A 585 -16.44 22.86 5.41
C ILE A 585 -16.09 21.88 4.29
N PRO A 586 -14.82 21.83 3.84
CA PRO A 586 -14.38 20.79 2.92
C PRO A 586 -14.36 19.44 3.64
N LEU A 587 -14.97 18.42 3.05
CA LEU A 587 -14.98 17.02 3.53
C LEU A 587 -14.31 16.06 2.53
N ALA A 588 -13.57 16.65 1.60
CA ALA A 588 -12.76 15.95 0.63
C ALA A 588 -11.34 16.55 0.60
N TYR A 589 -10.34 15.75 0.22
CA TYR A 589 -9.00 16.25 -0.02
C TYR A 589 -8.36 15.62 -1.25
N HIS A 590 -7.44 16.35 -1.86
CA HIS A 590 -6.64 15.95 -3.01
C HIS A 590 -5.17 16.27 -2.72
N ILE A 591 -4.26 15.40 -3.12
CA ILE A 591 -2.83 15.65 -2.95
C ILE A 591 -2.29 16.18 -4.26
N LEU A 592 -1.76 17.40 -4.23
CA LEU A 592 -1.31 18.09 -5.43
C LEU A 592 -0.25 17.26 -6.15
N HIS A 593 -0.37 17.19 -7.46
CA HIS A 593 0.63 16.60 -8.33
C HIS A 593 0.63 17.38 -9.65
N GLN A 594 1.65 17.19 -10.47
CA GLN A 594 1.70 17.81 -11.79
C GLN A 594 0.45 17.43 -12.61
N PRO A 595 -0.25 18.40 -13.26
CA PRO A 595 -1.40 18.11 -14.09
C PRO A 595 -1.06 17.09 -15.18
N ARG A 596 -1.93 16.11 -15.38
CA ARG A 596 -1.74 15.01 -16.36
C ARG A 596 -2.49 15.25 -17.67
N TYR A 597 -2.72 16.51 -18.00
CA TYR A 597 -3.34 16.96 -19.24
C TYR A 597 -2.55 18.14 -19.81
N PRO A 598 -2.53 18.34 -21.14
CA PRO A 598 -1.91 19.50 -21.75
C PRO A 598 -2.53 20.81 -21.25
N GLN A 599 -1.72 21.78 -20.83
CA GLN A 599 -2.20 23.04 -20.23
C GLN A 599 -3.18 23.80 -21.12
N GLU A 600 -3.02 23.74 -22.43
CA GLU A 600 -3.91 24.35 -23.42
C GLU A 600 -5.39 23.92 -23.26
N LEU A 601 -5.64 22.72 -22.72
CA LEU A 601 -7.00 22.22 -22.49
C LEU A 601 -7.76 23.02 -21.44
N ASP A 602 -7.06 23.66 -20.51
CA ASP A 602 -7.70 24.47 -19.48
C ASP A 602 -8.41 25.67 -20.11
N VAL A 603 -7.72 26.41 -20.99
CA VAL A 603 -8.31 27.55 -21.72
C VAL A 603 -9.35 27.10 -22.73
N ILE A 604 -9.10 26.00 -23.47
CA ILE A 604 -10.05 25.48 -24.47
C ILE A 604 -11.39 25.11 -23.82
N LEU A 605 -11.36 24.35 -22.72
CA LEU A 605 -12.57 23.93 -22.02
C LEU A 605 -13.23 25.09 -21.25
N ALA A 606 -12.46 26.08 -20.81
CA ALA A 606 -13.00 27.31 -20.26
C ALA A 606 -13.86 28.07 -21.29
N HIS A 607 -13.42 28.15 -22.55
CA HIS A 607 -14.22 28.72 -23.65
C HIS A 607 -15.50 27.92 -23.91
N SER A 608 -15.45 26.59 -23.87
CA SER A 608 -16.66 25.76 -23.97
C SER A 608 -17.65 26.03 -22.83
N LEU A 609 -17.16 26.40 -21.64
CA LEU A 609 -17.98 26.73 -20.47
C LEU A 609 -18.67 28.12 -20.58
N GLU A 610 -18.15 29.05 -21.38
CA GLU A 610 -18.72 30.41 -21.54
C GLU A 610 -20.18 30.40 -22.02
N LYS A 611 -20.60 29.34 -22.72
CA LYS A 611 -22.00 29.09 -23.11
C LYS A 611 -22.95 29.10 -21.91
N TYR A 612 -22.48 28.68 -20.74
CA TYR A 612 -23.28 28.55 -19.51
C TYR A 612 -23.03 29.69 -18.52
N ALA A 613 -21.81 30.25 -18.54
CA ALA A 613 -21.43 31.37 -17.69
C ALA A 613 -20.41 32.23 -18.44
N PRO A 614 -20.81 33.37 -19.04
CA PRO A 614 -19.87 34.21 -19.78
C PRO A 614 -18.70 34.68 -18.92
N ALA A 615 -17.46 34.59 -19.44
CA ALA A 615 -16.30 35.06 -18.72
C ALA A 615 -16.30 36.60 -18.62
N PRO A 616 -15.93 37.18 -17.47
CA PRO A 616 -15.88 38.63 -17.29
C PRO A 616 -14.66 39.29 -17.97
N LEU A 617 -13.83 38.49 -18.63
CA LEU A 617 -12.51 38.83 -19.16
C LEU A 617 -12.14 37.85 -20.29
N GLU A 618 -11.22 38.26 -21.16
CA GLU A 618 -10.68 37.38 -22.21
C GLU A 618 -9.91 36.23 -21.59
N LEU A 619 -10.24 35.00 -21.99
CA LEU A 619 -9.63 33.77 -21.46
C LEU A 619 -8.30 33.48 -22.16
N THR A 620 -7.23 33.47 -21.38
CA THR A 620 -5.86 33.10 -21.76
C THR A 620 -5.23 32.31 -20.61
N ASP A 621 -4.04 31.74 -20.81
CA ASP A 621 -3.32 31.00 -19.77
C ASP A 621 -3.12 31.82 -18.48
N ASP A 622 -2.98 33.15 -18.59
CA ASP A 622 -2.79 34.06 -17.45
C ASP A 622 -4.08 34.45 -16.73
N THR A 623 -5.23 34.32 -17.41
CA THR A 623 -6.51 34.84 -16.92
C THR A 623 -7.53 33.77 -16.56
N VAL A 624 -7.35 32.54 -17.06
CA VAL A 624 -8.20 31.37 -16.80
C VAL A 624 -8.38 31.08 -15.30
N GLY A 625 -7.33 31.27 -14.50
CA GLY A 625 -7.41 31.15 -13.03
C GLY A 625 -8.33 32.18 -12.36
N LYS A 626 -8.44 33.40 -12.90
CA LYS A 626 -9.37 34.43 -12.38
C LYS A 626 -10.82 34.06 -12.70
N TYR A 627 -11.05 33.43 -13.85
CA TYR A 627 -12.37 32.92 -14.22
C TYR A 627 -12.82 31.80 -13.28
N HIS A 628 -11.92 30.87 -12.93
CA HIS A 628 -12.15 29.86 -11.88
C HIS A 628 -12.61 30.47 -10.55
N GLN A 629 -11.85 31.47 -10.04
CA GLN A 629 -12.19 32.15 -8.79
C GLN A 629 -13.55 32.84 -8.86
N THR A 630 -13.87 33.45 -10.01
CA THR A 630 -15.15 34.14 -10.22
C THR A 630 -16.32 33.17 -10.18
N LEU A 631 -16.23 32.05 -10.92
CA LEU A 631 -17.28 31.03 -10.92
C LEU A 631 -17.47 30.38 -9.56
N SER A 632 -16.38 30.04 -8.87
CA SER A 632 -16.45 29.46 -7.53
C SER A 632 -17.20 30.36 -6.56
N HIS A 633 -16.89 31.66 -6.52
CA HIS A 633 -17.61 32.64 -5.70
C HIS A 633 -19.07 32.82 -6.11
N LEU A 634 -19.35 32.86 -7.41
CA LEU A 634 -20.70 33.00 -7.93
C LEU A 634 -21.56 31.81 -7.50
N LEU A 635 -21.09 30.60 -7.76
CA LEU A 635 -21.77 29.35 -7.43
C LEU A 635 -21.98 29.21 -5.92
N ALA A 636 -20.95 29.49 -5.10
CA ALA A 636 -21.03 29.36 -3.65
C ALA A 636 -22.11 30.26 -3.00
N LYS A 637 -22.44 31.42 -3.61
CA LYS A 637 -23.51 32.31 -3.14
C LYS A 637 -24.91 31.74 -3.36
N HIS A 638 -25.08 30.86 -4.34
CA HIS A 638 -26.37 30.29 -4.72
C HIS A 638 -26.64 28.91 -4.11
N PHE A 639 -25.65 28.31 -3.44
CA PHE A 639 -25.79 26.98 -2.84
C PHE A 639 -26.42 27.06 -1.44
N GLY A 640 -27.42 26.22 -1.17
CA GLY A 640 -27.94 26.02 0.18
C GLY A 640 -26.86 25.41 1.09
N VAL A 641 -26.76 25.84 2.34
CA VAL A 641 -25.76 25.31 3.28
C VAL A 641 -26.37 24.16 4.08
N ILE A 642 -25.73 23.00 4.04
CA ILE A 642 -26.11 21.82 4.84
C ILE A 642 -25.68 22.07 6.29
N PRO A 643 -26.58 21.98 7.27
CA PRO A 643 -26.19 22.00 8.68
C PRO A 643 -25.31 20.78 8.97
N TYR A 644 -24.04 21.00 9.27
CA TYR A 644 -23.08 19.92 9.50
C TYR A 644 -22.03 20.34 10.52
N THR A 645 -21.77 19.46 11.47
CA THR A 645 -20.71 19.55 12.48
C THR A 645 -19.89 18.28 12.42
N VAL A 646 -18.57 18.40 12.35
CA VAL A 646 -17.66 17.24 12.38
C VAL A 646 -17.78 16.56 13.75
N GLY A 647 -17.93 15.24 13.73
CA GLY A 647 -17.99 14.38 14.94
C GLY A 647 -16.65 14.22 15.64
#